data_AF-A0A1H2ECU5-F1
#
_entry.id   AF-A0A1H2ECU5-F1
#
_cell.length_a   1.000
_cell.length_b   1.000
_cell.length_c   1.000
_cell.angle_alpha   90.00
_cell.angle_beta   90.00
_cell.angle_gamma   90.00
#
_symmetry.space_group_name_H-M   'P 1'
#
loop_
_entity.id
_entity.type
_entity.pdbx_description
1 polymer ?
#
loop_
_entity_poly.entity_id
_entity_poly.type
_entity_poly.pdbx_seq_one_letter_code
_entity_poly.pdbx_strand_id
1 'polypeptide(L)'
;MKTQRKTYRTMHRTGLRLSVLLALAVSTVLSSPGQAQTTWTGTASSGWSTASNWSNGVPLTDGSEAVTITGTTSAMTSTIDAAWSATGAVSGLTLNPSTAALTVTAGTGVTSFTIGAGGITVGASGVTTTLSAPLLLSASQTWNIGTGSTFAIGGASFSYGSGVTMTKSGSGTLTLNSSSPTMSGGVVLNQGTIGFGLTGGSAGQLIQQFGTAAFTWQNNGQTNLQLGAFGNINTNSTFSNNIQFYDQGSGGGLYSLLTGSIASGTTLTFGGTWSSANSTSATGAIAQQILLNTSGTVPNSFTSGTAVITGNNSGLTSTSKVVIREGLWVLGNANAFGTNNNLAVQIGETSSSAPGLAALLATNGNNVTGTLSTIFNNTAVAGAAEFGLSGTGSVTFSGNLGLQKGASNGMAPVVFLNAGTNGIANFTGVISDSGSNTLTSAVVARGGGKVGLGGANTYAGGTTVGGGTALVVTNTAGSGVGTGAVNVGTAAVTLTGAGTTASSVAVTVTSTAGLMIGQTVTGTGIPAGTTILSINTGTNTVNLSQKATATGTVTLSVAAETGILGGSGIIAPTGTNGITVLSGSSVYPGVGGTAVQTLTLNGGSTTGTLLTMQGGASFTFNLGAGNTSDAIKLFNYVSGDLALNGNALNFSNAQAGTFTLFQFYSDAGTTLTADSLSSGLVLGTGLTGYTATLNYDANDISLTLVAVPEPSRALLLLFAGGLFAVARERRSSSLSLSASNQNQTT
;
A
#
# COMPACT_ATOMS: atom_id res chain seq x y z
N MET A 1 -27.90 -49.97 32.73
CA MET A 1 -26.81 -50.94 32.41
C MET A 1 -26.57 -51.22 30.91
N LYS A 2 -27.15 -50.44 29.95
CA LYS A 2 -26.89 -50.61 28.50
C LYS A 2 -26.14 -49.45 27.82
N THR A 3 -25.87 -48.35 28.52
CA THR A 3 -25.29 -47.13 27.91
C THR A 3 -23.78 -46.97 28.14
N GLN A 4 -23.19 -47.68 29.12
CA GLN A 4 -21.74 -47.58 29.38
C GLN A 4 -20.86 -48.51 28.53
N ARG A 5 -21.44 -49.43 27.74
CA ARG A 5 -20.67 -50.33 26.85
C ARG A 5 -20.33 -49.74 25.48
N LYS A 6 -20.84 -48.56 25.12
CA LYS A 6 -20.60 -47.95 23.80
C LYS A 6 -19.41 -46.98 23.77
N THR A 7 -19.05 -46.36 24.90
CA THR A 7 -17.92 -45.42 24.96
C THR A 7 -16.55 -46.12 25.03
N TYR A 8 -16.49 -47.32 25.61
CA TYR A 8 -15.23 -48.09 25.70
C TYR A 8 -14.74 -48.68 24.37
N ARG A 9 -15.61 -48.82 23.35
CA ARG A 9 -15.21 -49.36 22.05
C ARG A 9 -14.68 -48.31 21.07
N THR A 10 -14.89 -47.02 21.32
CA THR A 10 -14.39 -45.96 20.43
C THR A 10 -12.98 -45.52 20.83
N MET A 11 -12.63 -45.53 22.12
CA MET A 11 -11.28 -45.17 22.59
C MET A 11 -10.19 -46.21 22.23
N HIS A 12 -10.56 -47.49 22.09
CA HIS A 12 -9.59 -48.52 21.68
C HIS A 12 -9.23 -48.52 20.19
N ARG A 13 -10.08 -47.92 19.33
CA ARG A 13 -9.81 -47.82 17.88
C ARG A 13 -9.01 -46.57 17.48
N THR A 14 -9.08 -45.50 18.26
CA THR A 14 -8.22 -44.32 18.09
C THR A 14 -6.84 -44.51 18.72
N GLY A 15 -6.73 -45.20 19.85
CA GLY A 15 -5.42 -45.53 20.44
C GLY A 15 -4.56 -46.42 19.55
N LEU A 16 -5.14 -47.47 18.95
CA LEU A 16 -4.37 -48.40 18.10
C LEU A 16 -3.93 -47.77 16.76
N ARG A 17 -4.71 -46.83 16.20
CA ARG A 17 -4.32 -46.12 14.97
C ARG A 17 -3.27 -45.04 15.23
N LEU A 18 -3.29 -44.40 16.40
CA LEU A 18 -2.25 -43.45 16.78
C LEU A 18 -0.92 -44.15 17.13
N SER A 19 -0.96 -45.32 17.77
CA SER A 19 0.24 -46.12 18.04
C SER A 19 0.85 -46.75 16.77
N VAL A 20 0.03 -47.15 15.79
CA VAL A 20 0.54 -47.69 14.51
C VAL A 20 1.05 -46.58 13.59
N LEU A 21 0.44 -45.39 13.57
CA LEU A 21 1.00 -44.23 12.83
C LEU A 21 2.25 -43.67 13.50
N LEU A 22 2.34 -43.68 14.84
CA LEU A 22 3.57 -43.28 15.54
C LEU A 22 4.66 -44.34 15.41
N ALA A 23 4.32 -45.64 15.35
CA ALA A 23 5.27 -46.70 15.07
C ALA A 23 5.73 -46.72 13.61
N LEU A 24 4.87 -46.38 12.62
CA LEU A 24 5.27 -46.27 11.21
C LEU A 24 6.09 -45.00 10.92
N ALA A 25 5.82 -43.90 11.62
CA ALA A 25 6.62 -42.68 11.52
C ALA A 25 7.98 -42.79 12.26
N VAL A 26 8.06 -43.66 13.27
CA VAL A 26 9.34 -43.97 13.96
C VAL A 26 10.11 -45.09 13.24
N SER A 27 9.45 -45.98 12.48
CA SER A 27 10.12 -47.07 11.75
C SER A 27 10.68 -46.70 10.37
N THR A 28 10.47 -45.47 9.88
CA THR A 28 11.19 -44.95 8.71
C THR A 28 12.42 -44.12 9.07
N VAL A 29 12.76 -44.01 10.36
CA VAL A 29 14.18 -43.88 10.75
C VAL A 29 14.79 -45.28 10.62
N LEU A 30 14.81 -45.80 9.38
CA LEU A 30 15.84 -46.74 9.03
C LEU A 30 17.12 -45.96 9.29
N SER A 31 17.81 -46.30 10.38
CA SER A 31 19.21 -45.93 10.55
C SER A 31 19.85 -46.23 9.20
N SER A 32 20.25 -45.17 8.49
CA SER A 32 21.08 -45.36 7.30
C SER A 32 22.18 -46.32 7.74
N PRO A 33 22.49 -47.37 6.95
CA PRO A 33 23.61 -48.24 7.27
C PRO A 33 24.76 -47.31 7.62
N GLY A 34 25.29 -47.43 8.85
CA GLY A 34 26.26 -46.49 9.39
C GLY A 34 27.34 -46.34 8.34
N GLN A 35 27.36 -45.18 7.67
CA GLN A 35 28.28 -44.99 6.57
C GLN A 35 29.67 -45.19 7.12
N ALA A 36 30.51 -45.95 6.42
CA ALA A 36 31.87 -46.17 6.84
C ALA A 36 32.52 -44.78 6.98
N GLN A 37 32.77 -44.38 8.23
CA GLN A 37 33.38 -43.11 8.54
C GLN A 37 34.89 -43.35 8.56
N THR A 38 35.60 -42.67 7.69
CA THR A 38 37.06 -42.70 7.67
C THR A 38 37.57 -41.45 8.37
N THR A 39 38.42 -41.63 9.38
CA THR A 39 39.02 -40.51 10.11
C THR A 39 40.40 -40.22 9.54
N TRP A 40 40.62 -38.97 9.12
CA TRP A 40 41.92 -38.49 8.70
C TRP A 40 42.82 -38.28 9.92
N THR A 41 43.93 -39.02 9.97
CA THR A 41 44.95 -38.96 11.03
C THR A 41 46.15 -38.11 10.64
N GLY A 42 46.40 -37.93 9.34
CA GLY A 42 47.50 -37.09 8.83
C GLY A 42 48.91 -37.58 9.17
N THR A 43 49.08 -38.87 9.46
CA THR A 43 50.30 -39.43 10.04
C THR A 43 51.46 -39.60 9.06
N ALA A 44 51.23 -39.59 7.74
CA ALA A 44 52.26 -39.86 6.74
C ALA A 44 52.49 -38.70 5.74
N SER A 45 51.44 -38.00 5.33
CA SER A 45 51.52 -36.87 4.40
C SER A 45 50.31 -35.95 4.57
N SER A 46 50.20 -34.87 3.78
CA SER A 46 48.99 -34.05 3.73
C SER A 46 47.93 -34.58 2.76
N GLY A 47 48.25 -35.52 1.86
CA GLY A 47 47.39 -35.94 0.75
C GLY A 47 46.27 -36.91 1.13
N TRP A 48 45.08 -36.73 0.57
CA TRP A 48 43.92 -37.61 0.80
C TRP A 48 44.04 -38.98 0.12
N SER A 49 44.83 -39.14 -0.94
CA SER A 49 45.07 -40.44 -1.59
C SER A 49 46.02 -41.37 -0.82
N THR A 50 46.67 -40.89 0.25
CA THR A 50 47.62 -41.69 1.03
C THR A 50 46.88 -42.51 2.07
N ALA A 51 46.76 -43.83 1.87
CA ALA A 51 46.00 -44.73 2.75
C ALA A 51 46.41 -44.67 4.23
N SER A 52 47.70 -44.46 4.53
CA SER A 52 48.21 -44.34 5.89
C SER A 52 47.84 -43.05 6.62
N ASN A 53 47.19 -42.09 5.94
CA ASN A 53 46.59 -40.92 6.57
C ASN A 53 45.16 -41.17 7.08
N TRP A 54 44.65 -42.39 6.92
CA TRP A 54 43.26 -42.72 7.25
C TRP A 54 43.16 -43.92 8.17
N SER A 55 42.24 -43.86 9.13
CA SER A 55 42.01 -44.94 10.08
C SER A 55 41.50 -46.23 9.44
N ASN A 56 40.78 -46.11 8.31
CA ASN A 56 40.08 -47.21 7.64
C ASN A 56 40.41 -47.29 6.13
N GLY A 57 41.61 -46.84 5.73
CA GLY A 57 41.98 -46.72 4.32
C GLY A 57 41.43 -45.45 3.66
N VAL A 58 41.84 -45.21 2.41
CA VAL A 58 41.40 -44.02 1.64
C VAL A 58 39.89 -44.07 1.46
N PRO A 59 39.14 -43.00 1.81
CA PRO A 59 37.71 -43.01 1.63
C PRO A 59 37.30 -43.16 0.17
N LEU A 60 36.16 -43.83 -0.04
CA LEU A 60 35.55 -43.99 -1.35
C LEU A 60 35.16 -42.63 -1.92
N THR A 61 35.50 -42.42 -3.18
CA THR A 61 35.22 -41.17 -3.90
C THR A 61 33.82 -41.15 -4.52
N ASP A 62 32.95 -42.12 -4.26
CA ASP A 62 31.63 -42.26 -4.89
C ASP A 62 30.49 -41.54 -4.15
N GLY A 63 30.80 -40.80 -3.08
CA GLY A 63 29.83 -40.10 -2.26
C GLY A 63 29.12 -40.98 -1.23
N SER A 64 29.53 -42.23 -1.05
CA SER A 64 28.94 -43.14 -0.06
C SER A 64 29.52 -42.97 1.35
N GLU A 65 30.72 -42.40 1.48
CA GLU A 65 31.45 -42.31 2.75
C GLU A 65 31.54 -40.88 3.30
N ALA A 66 31.48 -40.78 4.63
CA ALA A 66 31.65 -39.52 5.35
C ALA A 66 33.10 -39.37 5.82
N VAL A 67 33.66 -38.18 5.61
CA VAL A 67 35.03 -37.87 6.02
C VAL A 67 35.02 -37.14 7.34
N THR A 68 35.91 -37.54 8.25
CA THR A 68 36.12 -36.83 9.52
C THR A 68 37.57 -36.44 9.69
N ILE A 69 37.81 -35.16 9.96
CA ILE A 69 39.13 -34.62 10.26
C ILE A 69 39.11 -34.13 11.71
N THR A 70 39.80 -34.86 12.58
CA THR A 70 40.02 -34.46 13.97
C THR A 70 41.33 -33.70 14.06
N GLY A 71 41.27 -32.44 14.50
CA GLY A 71 42.45 -31.60 14.60
C GLY A 71 43.33 -31.97 15.81
N THR A 72 44.65 -31.83 15.63
CA THR A 72 45.63 -31.91 16.71
C THR A 72 45.76 -30.56 17.42
N THR A 73 46.62 -30.50 18.44
CA THR A 73 46.94 -29.25 19.16
C THR A 73 47.74 -28.24 18.32
N SER A 74 48.11 -28.58 17.08
CA SER A 74 48.89 -27.75 16.16
C SER A 74 48.14 -27.51 14.85
N ALA A 75 48.45 -26.39 14.18
CA ALA A 75 47.80 -26.04 12.92
C ALA A 75 48.07 -27.13 11.87
N MET A 76 47.02 -27.50 11.14
CA MET A 76 47.03 -28.67 10.27
C MET A 76 46.56 -28.27 8.88
N THR A 77 47.26 -28.76 7.85
CA THR A 77 46.82 -28.63 6.46
C THR A 77 46.60 -30.02 5.86
N SER A 78 45.39 -30.24 5.37
CA SER A 78 45.00 -31.46 4.65
C SER A 78 44.76 -31.09 3.19
N THR A 79 45.29 -31.87 2.27
CA THR A 79 45.30 -31.59 0.82
C THR A 79 44.46 -32.62 0.09
N ILE A 80 43.36 -32.17 -0.50
CA ILE A 80 42.58 -32.95 -1.47
C ILE A 80 43.44 -33.03 -2.74
N ASP A 81 43.90 -34.20 -3.14
CA ASP A 81 44.78 -34.35 -4.30
C ASP A 81 44.00 -34.70 -5.59
N ALA A 82 44.70 -34.74 -6.73
CA ALA A 82 44.09 -34.89 -8.05
C ALA A 82 43.23 -36.16 -8.21
N ALA A 83 43.44 -37.20 -7.40
CA ALA A 83 42.63 -38.41 -7.41
C ALA A 83 41.15 -38.15 -7.05
N TRP A 84 40.87 -37.00 -6.43
CA TRP A 84 39.53 -36.57 -6.01
C TRP A 84 38.86 -35.58 -6.99
N SER A 85 39.56 -35.12 -8.03
CA SER A 85 39.13 -34.03 -8.90
C SER A 85 37.92 -34.34 -9.81
N ALA A 86 37.84 -35.56 -10.34
CA ALA A 86 36.88 -35.94 -11.39
C ALA A 86 35.65 -36.70 -10.87
N THR A 87 35.79 -37.44 -9.77
CA THR A 87 34.72 -38.26 -9.18
C THR A 87 34.53 -38.02 -7.70
N GLY A 88 35.46 -37.33 -7.01
CA GLY A 88 35.50 -37.19 -5.55
C GLY A 88 34.26 -36.54 -4.96
N ALA A 89 33.31 -37.40 -4.59
CA ALA A 89 32.21 -37.06 -3.73
C ALA A 89 32.41 -37.71 -2.37
N VAL A 90 32.11 -36.96 -1.31
CA VAL A 90 31.90 -37.50 0.04
C VAL A 90 30.42 -37.32 0.39
N SER A 91 29.89 -38.21 1.22
CA SER A 91 28.51 -38.06 1.68
C SER A 91 28.37 -36.83 2.60
N GLY A 92 29.39 -36.53 3.41
CA GLY A 92 29.45 -35.42 4.34
C GLY A 92 30.87 -35.20 4.89
N LEU A 93 31.09 -34.05 5.52
CA LEU A 93 32.39 -33.64 6.05
C LEU A 93 32.26 -33.18 7.51
N THR A 94 32.98 -33.83 8.42
CA THR A 94 33.08 -33.42 9.82
C THR A 94 34.47 -32.88 10.13
N LEU A 95 34.55 -31.64 10.59
CA LEU A 95 35.78 -30.92 10.92
C LEU A 95 35.76 -30.62 12.42
N ASN A 96 36.52 -31.37 13.20
CA ASN A 96 36.58 -31.22 14.66
C ASN A 96 37.97 -30.74 15.08
N PRO A 97 38.33 -29.46 14.83
CA PRO A 97 39.58 -28.92 15.36
C PRO A 97 39.52 -28.88 16.88
N SER A 98 40.60 -29.28 17.56
CA SER A 98 40.66 -29.24 19.03
C SER A 98 40.99 -27.82 19.52
N THR A 99 42.15 -27.28 19.15
CA THR A 99 42.61 -25.94 19.59
C THR A 99 43.38 -25.14 18.53
N ALA A 100 43.61 -25.70 17.34
CA ALA A 100 44.40 -25.06 16.29
C ALA A 100 43.65 -25.01 14.96
N ALA A 101 44.02 -24.05 14.10
CA ALA A 101 43.40 -23.86 12.79
C ALA A 101 43.57 -25.12 11.91
N LEU A 102 42.49 -25.50 11.24
CA LEU A 102 42.46 -26.58 10.27
C LEU A 102 42.23 -25.99 8.88
N THR A 103 43.11 -26.28 7.93
CA THR A 103 42.97 -25.89 6.53
C THR A 103 42.82 -27.13 5.67
N VAL A 104 41.73 -27.22 4.92
CA VAL A 104 41.54 -28.20 3.85
C VAL A 104 41.77 -27.48 2.53
N THR A 105 42.84 -27.81 1.81
CA THR A 105 43.22 -27.15 0.55
C THR A 105 43.06 -28.09 -0.63
N ALA A 106 42.79 -27.52 -1.81
CA ALA A 106 42.94 -28.24 -3.07
C ALA A 106 44.43 -28.38 -3.40
N GLY A 107 44.85 -29.59 -3.76
CA GLY A 107 46.11 -29.87 -4.41
C GLY A 107 46.06 -29.54 -5.90
N THR A 108 47.21 -29.60 -6.57
CA THR A 108 47.34 -29.33 -8.00
C THR A 108 46.40 -30.25 -8.81
N GLY A 109 45.56 -29.65 -9.66
CA GLY A 109 44.66 -30.38 -10.57
C GLY A 109 43.27 -30.70 -10.01
N VAL A 110 42.95 -30.30 -8.78
CA VAL A 110 41.58 -30.42 -8.23
C VAL A 110 40.70 -29.28 -8.75
N THR A 111 39.69 -29.63 -9.55
CA THR A 111 38.74 -28.67 -10.13
C THR A 111 37.42 -28.60 -9.37
N SER A 112 37.05 -29.67 -8.64
CA SER A 112 35.85 -29.73 -7.81
C SER A 112 36.02 -30.72 -6.65
N PHE A 113 35.36 -30.43 -5.52
CA PHE A 113 35.16 -31.34 -4.40
C PHE A 113 33.67 -31.38 -4.09
N THR A 114 33.03 -32.54 -4.25
CA THR A 114 31.58 -32.66 -4.12
C THR A 114 31.18 -33.14 -2.72
N ILE A 115 30.23 -32.45 -2.09
CA ILE A 115 29.61 -32.92 -0.84
C ILE A 115 28.15 -33.29 -1.11
N GLY A 116 27.78 -34.51 -0.71
CA GLY A 116 26.43 -35.05 -0.77
C GLY A 116 25.48 -34.49 0.28
N ALA A 117 24.41 -35.23 0.59
CA ALA A 117 23.34 -34.75 1.47
C ALA A 117 23.73 -34.69 2.97
N GLY A 118 24.89 -35.25 3.35
CA GLY A 118 25.35 -35.34 4.74
C GLY A 118 25.84 -34.02 5.33
N GLY A 119 26.10 -33.00 4.53
CA GLY A 119 26.42 -31.67 5.05
C GLY A 119 27.85 -31.49 5.53
N ILE A 120 28.06 -30.36 6.21
CA ILE A 120 29.33 -30.02 6.86
C ILE A 120 29.07 -29.80 8.35
N THR A 121 29.78 -30.51 9.21
CA THR A 121 29.76 -30.26 10.66
C THR A 121 31.11 -29.71 11.08
N VAL A 122 31.12 -28.58 11.79
CA VAL A 122 32.33 -28.04 12.42
C VAL A 122 32.15 -28.05 13.92
N GLY A 123 32.98 -28.81 14.62
CA GLY A 123 32.96 -28.92 16.08
C GLY A 123 33.20 -27.57 16.77
N ALA A 124 32.68 -27.42 17.99
CA ALA A 124 32.91 -26.24 18.82
C ALA A 124 34.37 -26.20 19.30
N SER A 125 35.11 -25.13 18.96
CA SER A 125 36.57 -25.07 19.18
C SER A 125 37.13 -23.66 19.42
N GLY A 126 36.39 -22.60 19.10
CA GLY A 126 36.91 -21.24 19.18
C GLY A 126 37.88 -20.86 18.04
N VAL A 127 38.15 -21.76 17.09
CA VAL A 127 39.11 -21.54 16.00
C VAL A 127 38.46 -21.43 14.62
N THR A 128 39.21 -20.86 13.68
CA THR A 128 38.85 -20.81 12.26
C THR A 128 39.29 -22.08 11.55
N THR A 129 38.34 -22.75 10.91
CA THR A 129 38.57 -23.84 9.96
C THR A 129 38.36 -23.31 8.55
N THR A 130 39.30 -23.55 7.65
CA THR A 130 39.25 -23.04 6.28
C THR A 130 39.15 -24.19 5.28
N LEU A 131 38.18 -24.13 4.36
CA LEU A 131 38.10 -24.98 3.17
C LEU A 131 38.43 -24.12 1.95
N SER A 132 39.62 -24.30 1.39
CA SER A 132 40.11 -23.56 0.22
C SER A 132 39.99 -24.36 -1.09
N ALA A 133 39.38 -25.54 -1.06
CA ALA A 133 39.11 -26.33 -2.27
C ALA A 133 37.82 -25.85 -2.97
N PRO A 134 37.76 -25.92 -4.32
CA PRO A 134 36.51 -25.74 -5.07
C PRO A 134 35.41 -26.63 -4.52
N LEU A 135 34.30 -26.08 -4.01
CA LEU A 135 33.24 -26.85 -3.37
C LEU A 135 31.97 -26.88 -4.25
N LEU A 136 31.48 -28.08 -4.56
CA LEU A 136 30.23 -28.34 -5.27
C LEU A 136 29.22 -29.04 -4.36
N LEU A 137 27.99 -28.53 -4.24
CA LEU A 137 26.92 -29.21 -3.49
C LEU A 137 26.00 -29.95 -4.45
N SER A 138 25.91 -31.28 -4.30
CA SER A 138 25.07 -32.12 -5.15
C SER A 138 23.66 -32.35 -4.60
N ALA A 139 23.43 -32.01 -3.33
CA ALA A 139 22.13 -32.16 -2.68
C ALA A 139 21.90 -31.06 -1.63
N SER A 140 20.63 -30.85 -1.26
CA SER A 140 20.27 -30.03 -0.10
C SER A 140 20.88 -30.63 1.16
N GLN A 141 21.47 -29.77 2.01
CA GLN A 141 22.25 -30.23 3.14
C GLN A 141 22.29 -29.21 4.28
N THR A 142 22.58 -29.69 5.49
CA THR A 142 22.71 -28.86 6.70
C THR A 142 24.16 -28.69 7.10
N TRP A 143 24.59 -27.45 7.34
CA TRP A 143 25.91 -27.10 7.83
C TRP A 143 25.82 -26.71 9.30
N ASN A 144 26.30 -27.56 10.20
CA ASN A 144 26.25 -27.31 11.63
C ASN A 144 27.59 -26.77 12.13
N ILE A 145 27.65 -25.47 12.44
CA ILE A 145 28.89 -24.84 12.93
C ILE A 145 28.75 -24.60 14.43
N GLY A 146 29.56 -25.32 15.20
CA GLY A 146 29.56 -25.31 16.67
C GLY A 146 29.92 -23.95 17.26
N THR A 147 29.49 -23.74 18.50
CA THR A 147 29.70 -22.48 19.24
C THR A 147 31.17 -22.06 19.26
N GLY A 148 31.43 -20.77 19.01
CA GLY A 148 32.77 -20.19 19.03
C GLY A 148 33.62 -20.49 17.79
N SER A 149 33.24 -21.46 16.95
CA SER A 149 33.98 -21.81 15.74
C SER A 149 33.64 -20.89 14.57
N THR A 150 34.62 -20.68 13.70
CA THR A 150 34.42 -20.05 12.38
C THR A 150 34.75 -21.06 11.29
N PHE A 151 33.85 -21.25 10.33
CA PHE A 151 34.11 -22.05 9.14
C PHE A 151 34.18 -21.12 7.92
N ALA A 152 35.35 -21.02 7.30
CA ALA A 152 35.61 -20.15 6.16
C ALA A 152 35.78 -20.97 4.87
N ILE A 153 35.15 -20.55 3.78
CA ILE A 153 35.41 -21.10 2.43
C ILE A 153 36.29 -20.10 1.67
N GLY A 154 37.55 -20.44 1.41
CA GLY A 154 38.61 -19.46 1.11
C GLY A 154 39.31 -19.56 -0.24
N GLY A 155 38.91 -20.45 -1.16
CA GLY A 155 39.69 -20.66 -2.40
C GLY A 155 38.89 -21.19 -3.59
N ALA A 156 39.06 -20.50 -4.73
CA ALA A 156 38.73 -20.90 -6.10
C ALA A 156 37.25 -20.94 -6.54
N SER A 157 36.31 -21.60 -5.86
CA SER A 157 34.87 -21.53 -6.22
C SER A 157 33.96 -22.23 -5.22
N PHE A 158 32.73 -21.72 -5.06
CA PHE A 158 31.65 -22.38 -4.31
C PHE A 158 30.43 -22.42 -5.21
N SER A 159 29.95 -23.62 -5.57
CA SER A 159 28.86 -23.81 -6.52
C SER A 159 27.81 -24.78 -6.00
N TYR A 160 26.54 -24.52 -6.31
CA TYR A 160 25.49 -25.53 -6.21
C TYR A 160 24.33 -25.25 -7.16
N GLY A 161 23.72 -26.33 -7.66
CA GLY A 161 22.69 -26.31 -8.70
C GLY A 161 21.32 -25.83 -8.22
N SER A 162 20.44 -25.56 -9.19
CA SER A 162 19.05 -25.19 -8.92
C SER A 162 18.35 -26.29 -8.15
N GLY A 163 17.62 -25.93 -7.08
CA GLY A 163 16.91 -26.90 -6.23
C GLY A 163 17.71 -27.43 -5.04
N VAL A 164 19.00 -27.08 -4.92
CA VAL A 164 19.81 -27.38 -3.73
C VAL A 164 19.63 -26.29 -2.67
N THR A 165 19.38 -26.68 -1.43
CA THR A 165 19.27 -25.76 -0.28
C THR A 165 20.40 -26.02 0.72
N MET A 166 21.17 -24.98 1.06
CA MET A 166 22.13 -25.01 2.16
C MET A 166 21.49 -24.48 3.44
N THR A 167 21.39 -25.30 4.49
CA THR A 167 20.86 -24.88 5.80
C THR A 167 21.99 -24.69 6.80
N LYS A 168 22.33 -23.45 7.15
CA LYS A 168 23.27 -23.15 8.24
C LYS A 168 22.58 -23.33 9.61
N SER A 169 23.15 -24.16 10.46
CA SER A 169 22.74 -24.43 11.85
C SER A 169 23.93 -24.29 12.81
N GLY A 170 23.67 -24.40 14.11
CA GLY A 170 24.67 -24.13 15.16
C GLY A 170 24.97 -22.64 15.33
N SER A 171 25.44 -22.25 16.50
CA SER A 171 25.65 -20.83 16.88
C SER A 171 26.95 -20.21 16.34
N GLY A 172 27.85 -21.01 15.75
CA GLY A 172 29.10 -20.53 15.18
C GLY A 172 28.94 -19.75 13.86
N THR A 173 30.06 -19.27 13.33
CA THR A 173 30.13 -18.41 12.14
C THR A 173 30.48 -19.20 10.89
N LEU A 174 29.71 -19.06 9.82
CA LEU A 174 30.08 -19.49 8.48
C LEU A 174 30.51 -18.27 7.66
N THR A 175 31.66 -18.31 7.01
CA THR A 175 32.15 -17.24 6.14
C THR A 175 32.38 -17.77 4.72
N LEU A 176 31.68 -17.24 3.74
CA LEU A 176 31.81 -17.59 2.33
C LEU A 176 32.72 -16.55 1.64
N ASN A 177 34.01 -16.85 1.53
CA ASN A 177 35.06 -15.99 0.96
C ASN A 177 35.56 -16.52 -0.40
N SER A 178 34.68 -17.11 -1.21
CA SER A 178 35.09 -17.54 -2.55
C SER A 178 35.19 -16.34 -3.48
N SER A 179 36.19 -16.29 -4.35
CA SER A 179 36.34 -15.26 -5.39
C SER A 179 35.24 -15.31 -6.47
N SER A 180 34.50 -16.43 -6.58
CA SER A 180 33.44 -16.62 -7.59
C SER A 180 32.37 -17.61 -7.10
N PRO A 181 31.51 -17.24 -6.13
CA PRO A 181 30.41 -18.09 -5.71
C PRO A 181 29.34 -18.13 -6.82
N THR A 182 28.89 -19.31 -7.21
CA THR A 182 27.74 -19.53 -8.10
C THR A 182 26.62 -20.23 -7.32
N MET A 183 25.73 -19.44 -6.72
CA MET A 183 24.67 -19.93 -5.83
C MET A 183 23.33 -19.90 -6.58
N SER A 184 22.87 -21.05 -7.08
CA SER A 184 21.62 -21.13 -7.87
C SER A 184 20.42 -21.74 -7.13
N GLY A 185 20.58 -22.12 -5.85
CA GLY A 185 19.50 -22.58 -4.97
C GLY A 185 19.38 -21.82 -3.65
N GLY A 186 18.64 -22.35 -2.69
CA GLY A 186 18.29 -21.67 -1.43
C GLY A 186 19.40 -21.67 -0.37
N VAL A 187 19.39 -20.66 0.51
CA VAL A 187 20.15 -20.62 1.77
C VAL A 187 19.19 -20.40 2.93
N VAL A 188 19.23 -21.26 3.94
CA VAL A 188 18.42 -21.14 5.16
C VAL A 188 19.35 -20.95 6.36
N LEU A 189 19.09 -19.97 7.23
CA LEU A 189 19.86 -19.72 8.45
C LEU A 189 19.02 -20.06 9.68
N ASN A 190 19.21 -21.25 10.23
CA ASN A 190 18.52 -21.67 11.44
C ASN A 190 19.12 -21.03 12.70
N GLN A 191 20.46 -20.95 12.79
CA GLN A 191 21.20 -20.41 13.94
C GLN A 191 22.60 -19.88 13.54
N GLY A 192 23.16 -19.02 14.40
CA GLY A 192 24.52 -18.47 14.29
C GLY A 192 24.65 -17.37 13.25
N THR A 193 25.87 -17.17 12.75
CA THR A 193 26.19 -16.10 11.79
C THR A 193 26.57 -16.69 10.44
N ILE A 194 26.15 -16.06 9.35
CA ILE A 194 26.70 -16.26 8.01
C ILE A 194 27.26 -14.94 7.50
N GLY A 195 28.50 -14.93 7.03
CA GLY A 195 29.18 -13.80 6.43
C GLY A 195 29.60 -14.12 5.00
N PHE A 196 29.57 -13.12 4.11
CA PHE A 196 30.10 -13.22 2.76
C PHE A 196 31.29 -12.26 2.68
N GLY A 197 32.52 -12.78 2.83
CA GLY A 197 33.70 -11.92 2.83
C GLY A 197 34.22 -11.74 1.41
N LEU A 198 33.99 -10.55 0.85
CA LEU A 198 34.61 -10.11 -0.40
C LEU A 198 36.03 -9.63 -0.12
N THR A 199 36.95 -10.54 0.18
CA THR A 199 38.37 -10.20 0.40
C THR A 199 39.08 -10.08 -0.94
N GLY A 200 38.97 -8.92 -1.61
CA GLY A 200 39.73 -8.67 -2.84
C GLY A 200 39.32 -7.45 -3.67
N GLY A 201 39.67 -6.24 -3.21
CA GLY A 201 40.26 -5.14 -4.02
C GLY A 201 39.53 -4.50 -5.21
N SER A 202 38.47 -5.08 -5.77
CA SER A 202 37.76 -4.51 -6.92
C SER A 202 36.28 -4.41 -6.58
N ALA A 203 35.78 -3.20 -6.36
CA ALA A 203 34.39 -2.88 -6.01
C ALA A 203 33.32 -3.30 -7.06
N GLY A 204 33.65 -4.20 -7.99
CA GLY A 204 32.80 -4.63 -9.12
C GLY A 204 32.62 -6.15 -9.28
N GLN A 205 33.19 -7.00 -8.42
CA GLN A 205 32.93 -8.44 -8.47
C GLN A 205 31.91 -8.84 -7.39
N LEU A 206 30.67 -8.44 -7.66
CA LEU A 206 29.50 -8.75 -6.85
C LEU A 206 29.05 -10.18 -7.08
N ILE A 207 28.21 -10.72 -6.20
CA ILE A 207 27.45 -11.96 -6.43
C ILE A 207 26.60 -11.70 -7.70
N GLN A 208 27.15 -12.00 -8.88
CA GLN A 208 26.59 -11.53 -10.16
C GLN A 208 25.31 -12.26 -10.55
N GLN A 209 24.96 -13.34 -9.86
CA GLN A 209 23.82 -14.16 -10.23
C GLN A 209 23.28 -14.93 -9.03
N PHE A 210 22.20 -14.43 -8.43
CA PHE A 210 21.25 -15.34 -7.79
C PHE A 210 20.53 -16.04 -8.95
N GLY A 211 20.52 -17.38 -8.96
CA GLY A 211 19.79 -18.15 -9.97
C GLY A 211 18.30 -17.77 -10.04
N THR A 212 17.58 -18.25 -11.04
CA THR A 212 16.14 -17.96 -11.24
C THR A 212 15.21 -18.53 -10.15
N ALA A 213 15.75 -19.18 -9.12
CA ALA A 213 14.98 -19.72 -8.01
C ALA A 213 14.67 -18.65 -6.94
N ALA A 214 13.54 -18.78 -6.24
CA ALA A 214 13.17 -17.89 -5.15
C ALA A 214 14.21 -17.94 -4.02
N PHE A 215 14.80 -16.79 -3.68
CA PHE A 215 15.69 -16.65 -2.53
C PHE A 215 14.85 -16.29 -1.29
N THR A 216 14.80 -17.20 -0.32
CA THR A 216 14.10 -16.97 0.96
C THR A 216 15.12 -16.95 2.08
N TRP A 217 15.34 -15.79 2.68
CA TRP A 217 16.13 -15.69 3.89
C TRP A 217 15.23 -15.80 5.12
N GLN A 218 15.19 -16.99 5.71
CA GLN A 218 14.64 -17.20 7.05
C GLN A 218 15.76 -17.20 8.10
N ASN A 219 15.65 -16.34 9.11
CA ASN A 219 16.59 -16.15 10.20
C ASN A 219 15.81 -16.07 11.53
N ASN A 220 16.08 -17.02 12.43
CA ASN A 220 15.53 -17.05 13.79
C ASN A 220 16.54 -16.55 14.86
N GLY A 221 17.68 -15.98 14.46
CA GLY A 221 18.75 -15.44 15.33
C GLY A 221 19.20 -14.00 14.95
N GLN A 222 20.30 -13.52 15.55
CA GLN A 222 20.90 -12.21 15.21
C GLN A 222 21.81 -12.38 13.98
N THR A 223 21.56 -11.66 12.89
CA THR A 223 22.42 -11.69 11.69
C THR A 223 22.92 -10.30 11.36
N ASN A 224 24.23 -10.19 11.15
CA ASN A 224 24.86 -9.06 10.48
C ASN A 224 24.95 -9.34 8.98
N LEU A 225 24.19 -8.58 8.18
CA LEU A 225 24.21 -8.68 6.73
C LEU A 225 24.87 -7.44 6.13
N GLN A 226 26.01 -7.62 5.47
CA GLN A 226 26.67 -6.59 4.67
C GLN A 226 26.44 -6.91 3.19
N LEU A 227 25.54 -6.18 2.53
CA LEU A 227 25.22 -6.37 1.12
C LEU A 227 26.00 -5.36 0.27
N GLY A 228 26.79 -5.84 -0.67
CA GLY A 228 27.21 -5.04 -1.82
C GLY A 228 26.06 -4.88 -2.83
N ALA A 229 26.26 -4.07 -3.87
CA ALA A 229 25.23 -3.83 -4.89
C ALA A 229 24.71 -5.12 -5.56
N PHE A 230 23.40 -5.31 -5.61
CA PHE A 230 22.80 -6.47 -6.26
C PHE A 230 22.84 -6.33 -7.79
N GLY A 231 22.91 -7.47 -8.49
CA GLY A 231 22.47 -7.58 -9.88
C GLY A 231 20.95 -7.41 -10.03
N ASN A 232 20.44 -7.56 -11.26
CA ASN A 232 19.00 -7.46 -11.57
C ASN A 232 18.18 -8.52 -10.80
N ILE A 233 17.04 -8.12 -10.23
CA ILE A 233 16.08 -9.00 -9.57
C ILE A 233 15.03 -9.41 -10.61
N ASN A 234 15.11 -10.67 -11.06
CA ASN A 234 14.29 -11.18 -12.16
C ASN A 234 13.08 -12.00 -11.68
N THR A 235 12.94 -12.20 -10.37
CA THR A 235 11.91 -13.05 -9.73
C THR A 235 11.45 -12.45 -8.41
N ASN A 236 10.28 -12.88 -7.93
CA ASN A 236 9.77 -12.48 -6.61
C ASN A 236 10.79 -12.81 -5.52
N SER A 237 11.22 -11.80 -4.78
CA SER A 237 12.20 -11.93 -3.69
C SER A 237 11.58 -11.41 -2.40
N THR A 238 11.65 -12.22 -1.35
CA THR A 238 11.07 -11.87 -0.04
C THR A 238 12.17 -11.89 1.02
N PHE A 239 12.45 -10.72 1.59
CA PHE A 239 13.26 -10.55 2.78
C PHE A 239 12.32 -10.40 3.96
N SER A 240 11.84 -11.50 4.53
CA SER A 240 10.96 -11.50 5.70
C SER A 240 11.79 -11.88 6.92
N ASN A 241 12.24 -10.95 7.79
CA ASN A 241 12.70 -11.17 9.19
C ASN A 241 13.28 -9.90 9.86
N ASN A 242 13.59 -9.97 11.17
CA ASN A 242 14.39 -8.98 11.91
C ASN A 242 15.82 -8.88 11.33
N ILE A 243 15.96 -8.15 10.22
CA ILE A 243 17.27 -7.81 9.64
C ILE A 243 17.82 -6.64 10.46
N GLN A 244 18.90 -6.87 11.19
CA GLN A 244 19.66 -5.81 11.84
C GLN A 244 20.87 -5.45 10.97
N PHE A 245 20.96 -4.19 10.56
CA PHE A 245 22.16 -3.64 9.95
C PHE A 245 23.06 -3.10 11.07
N TYR A 246 24.28 -3.60 11.20
CA TYR A 246 25.23 -3.17 12.24
C TYR A 246 26.43 -2.44 11.61
N ASP A 247 26.72 -1.24 12.09
CA ASP A 247 27.91 -0.46 11.75
C ASP A 247 29.07 -0.82 12.68
N GLN A 248 30.08 -1.46 12.09
CA GLN A 248 31.34 -1.77 12.78
C GLN A 248 32.30 -0.57 12.76
N GLY A 249 31.97 0.53 12.09
CA GLY A 249 32.81 1.71 11.92
C GLY A 249 32.36 2.92 12.73
N SER A 250 33.32 3.72 13.20
CA SER A 250 33.08 5.03 13.83
C SER A 250 32.76 6.14 12.82
N GLY A 251 32.76 5.84 11.52
CA GLY A 251 32.42 6.77 10.45
C GLY A 251 31.10 6.37 9.82
N GLY A 252 30.00 7.02 10.20
CA GLY A 252 28.63 6.67 9.82
C GLY A 252 28.48 6.22 8.37
N GLY A 253 28.48 4.91 8.16
CA GLY A 253 28.38 4.31 6.84
C GLY A 253 26.95 4.41 6.32
N LEU A 254 26.79 4.83 5.05
CA LEU A 254 25.54 4.67 4.33
C LEU A 254 25.34 3.19 4.00
N TYR A 255 24.32 2.56 4.58
CA TYR A 255 23.85 1.25 4.15
C TYR A 255 22.96 1.41 2.93
N SER A 256 23.54 1.25 1.73
CA SER A 256 22.75 1.28 0.50
C SER A 256 22.41 -0.15 0.06
N LEU A 257 21.11 -0.45 0.02
CA LEU A 257 20.60 -1.63 -0.67
C LEU A 257 20.42 -1.29 -2.15
N LEU A 258 21.49 -1.35 -2.94
CA LEU A 258 21.36 -1.14 -4.38
C LEU A 258 20.76 -2.40 -5.00
N THR A 259 19.45 -2.45 -5.22
CA THR A 259 18.89 -3.46 -6.12
C THR A 259 19.25 -3.10 -7.56
N GLY A 260 19.54 -4.08 -8.41
CA GLY A 260 19.46 -3.89 -9.86
C GLY A 260 18.04 -3.54 -10.30
N SER A 261 17.76 -3.56 -11.61
CA SER A 261 16.38 -3.46 -12.08
C SER A 261 15.51 -4.58 -11.50
N ILE A 262 14.29 -4.25 -11.08
CA ILE A 262 13.26 -5.22 -10.67
C ILE A 262 12.41 -5.48 -11.90
N ALA A 263 12.39 -6.73 -12.39
CA ALA A 263 11.65 -7.08 -13.59
C ALA A 263 10.14 -6.82 -13.43
N SER A 264 9.46 -6.49 -14.53
CA SER A 264 8.00 -6.31 -14.58
C SER A 264 7.26 -7.49 -13.94
N GLY A 265 6.26 -7.20 -13.12
CA GLY A 265 5.44 -8.23 -12.45
C GLY A 265 6.14 -8.94 -11.29
N THR A 266 7.37 -8.54 -10.93
CA THR A 266 8.05 -9.09 -9.75
C THR A 266 7.85 -8.20 -8.52
N THR A 267 7.78 -8.83 -7.35
CA THR A 267 7.62 -8.18 -6.06
C THR A 267 8.88 -8.36 -5.23
N LEU A 268 9.42 -7.23 -4.74
CA LEU A 268 10.41 -7.22 -3.68
C LEU A 268 9.72 -6.86 -2.37
N THR A 269 9.62 -7.83 -1.47
CA THR A 269 8.99 -7.64 -0.17
C THR A 269 10.05 -7.50 0.90
N PHE A 270 10.04 -6.37 1.61
CA PHE A 270 10.77 -6.20 2.86
C PHE A 270 9.78 -6.40 4.00
N GLY A 271 10.01 -7.40 4.85
CA GLY A 271 9.20 -7.73 6.02
C GLY A 271 10.07 -7.83 7.27
N GLY A 272 9.59 -7.34 8.42
CA GLY A 272 10.25 -7.52 9.72
C GLY A 272 10.31 -6.25 10.57
N THR A 273 10.89 -6.34 11.77
CA THR A 273 11.15 -5.16 12.61
C THR A 273 12.52 -4.59 12.25
N TRP A 274 12.55 -3.34 11.79
CA TRP A 274 13.79 -2.63 11.50
C TRP A 274 14.18 -1.83 12.75
N SER A 275 15.12 -2.38 13.53
CA SER A 275 15.63 -1.72 14.75
C SER A 275 17.11 -1.39 14.59
N SER A 276 17.50 -0.13 14.75
CA SER A 276 18.90 0.20 15.05
C SER A 276 19.17 -0.13 16.51
N ALA A 277 19.62 -1.35 16.79
CA ALA A 277 20.06 -1.70 18.13
C ALA A 277 21.44 -1.08 18.37
N ASN A 278 21.50 -0.10 19.28
CA ASN A 278 22.69 0.29 20.03
C ASN A 278 23.78 1.10 19.29
N SER A 279 23.48 2.34 18.91
CA SER A 279 24.52 3.39 18.87
C SER A 279 24.41 4.21 20.16
N THR A 280 25.22 3.89 21.17
CA THR A 280 25.39 4.73 22.37
C THR A 280 26.23 5.98 22.08
N SER A 281 26.61 6.22 20.83
CA SER A 281 27.28 7.44 20.39
C SER A 281 26.22 8.52 20.13
N ALA A 282 26.03 9.40 21.10
CA ALA A 282 25.02 10.46 21.14
C ALA A 282 25.15 11.55 20.04
N THR A 283 26.00 11.38 19.03
CA THR A 283 26.24 12.38 17.97
C THR A 283 26.23 11.84 16.55
N GLY A 284 26.07 10.52 16.35
CA GLY A 284 25.96 9.92 15.03
C GLY A 284 24.55 9.44 14.74
N ALA A 285 23.68 10.31 14.22
CA ALA A 285 22.42 9.86 13.65
C ALA A 285 22.73 8.94 12.46
N ILE A 286 22.52 7.63 12.63
CA ILE A 286 22.62 6.68 11.52
C ILE A 286 21.49 7.07 10.55
N ALA A 287 21.85 7.73 9.45
CA ALA A 287 20.94 7.97 8.35
C ALA A 287 20.69 6.61 7.68
N GLN A 288 19.67 5.88 8.15
CA GLN A 288 19.17 4.71 7.44
C GLN A 288 18.48 5.22 6.18
N GLN A 289 19.23 5.26 5.09
CA GLN A 289 18.69 5.54 3.78
C GLN A 289 18.50 4.21 3.09
N ILE A 290 17.26 3.75 2.93
CA ILE A 290 16.96 2.74 1.91
C ILE A 290 17.08 3.46 0.58
N LEU A 291 18.32 3.60 0.12
CA LEU A 291 18.64 4.28 -1.12
C LEU A 291 18.48 3.26 -2.25
N LEU A 292 17.25 3.14 -2.76
CA LEU A 292 17.00 2.43 -4.00
C LEU A 292 17.59 3.29 -5.13
N ASN A 293 18.83 2.97 -5.53
CA ASN A 293 19.62 3.57 -6.63
C ASN A 293 20.56 4.74 -6.23
N THR A 294 21.86 4.55 -6.46
CA THR A 294 22.89 5.62 -6.48
C THR A 294 23.15 6.06 -7.92
N SER A 295 23.44 7.34 -8.10
CA SER A 295 23.66 8.10 -9.35
C SER A 295 24.76 7.62 -10.34
N GLY A 296 24.89 6.32 -10.60
CA GLY A 296 25.69 5.79 -11.69
C GLY A 296 24.95 5.89 -13.03
N THR A 297 25.69 6.11 -14.11
CA THR A 297 25.26 6.28 -15.51
C THR A 297 24.51 5.08 -16.13
N VAL A 298 24.13 4.08 -15.33
CA VAL A 298 23.30 2.96 -15.76
C VAL A 298 21.94 3.09 -15.06
N PRO A 299 20.88 3.56 -15.75
CA PRO A 299 19.57 3.73 -15.15
C PRO A 299 18.98 2.37 -14.82
N ASN A 300 19.04 1.96 -13.56
CA ASN A 300 18.17 0.90 -13.05
C ASN A 300 16.79 1.51 -12.79
N SER A 301 15.95 1.47 -13.82
CA SER A 301 14.56 1.88 -13.79
C SER A 301 13.70 0.83 -13.08
N PHE A 302 12.73 1.30 -12.29
CA PHE A 302 11.61 0.47 -11.86
C PHE A 302 10.60 0.47 -13.01
N THR A 303 10.82 -0.40 -14.00
CA THR A 303 10.03 -0.37 -15.22
C THR A 303 8.59 -0.87 -15.03
N SER A 304 8.23 -1.50 -13.89
CA SER A 304 6.85 -1.86 -13.47
C SER A 304 6.76 -2.80 -12.24
N GLY A 305 7.77 -2.87 -11.38
CA GLY A 305 7.73 -3.72 -10.16
C GLY A 305 6.96 -3.07 -9.00
N THR A 306 6.47 -3.89 -8.05
CA THR A 306 5.90 -3.39 -6.78
C THR A 306 6.92 -3.59 -5.66
N ALA A 307 7.29 -2.51 -4.97
CA ALA A 307 8.06 -2.59 -3.73
C ALA A 307 7.09 -2.52 -2.55
N VAL A 308 6.99 -3.60 -1.79
CA VAL A 308 6.14 -3.67 -0.59
C VAL A 308 7.03 -3.65 0.64
N ILE A 309 6.92 -2.61 1.45
CA ILE A 309 7.48 -2.59 2.79
C ILE A 309 6.36 -3.04 3.74
N THR A 310 6.64 -4.00 4.60
CA THR A 310 5.72 -4.48 5.63
C THR A 310 6.47 -4.56 6.97
N GLY A 311 5.86 -4.10 8.06
CA GLY A 311 6.43 -4.23 9.40
C GLY A 311 6.38 -2.94 10.22
N ASN A 312 6.79 -3.04 11.49
CA ASN A 312 6.88 -1.88 12.36
C ASN A 312 8.14 -1.06 12.03
N ASN A 313 7.93 0.13 11.48
CA ASN A 313 8.99 1.07 11.10
C ASN A 313 9.18 2.19 12.12
N SER A 314 8.71 2.01 13.37
CA SER A 314 8.76 3.05 14.40
C SER A 314 10.17 3.54 14.76
N GLY A 315 11.23 2.84 14.34
CA GLY A 315 12.63 3.20 14.57
C GLY A 315 13.30 4.05 13.48
N LEU A 316 12.62 4.37 12.37
CA LEU A 316 13.19 5.25 11.34
C LEU A 316 13.16 6.71 11.83
N THR A 317 14.34 7.31 12.03
CA THR A 317 14.49 8.69 12.51
C THR A 317 14.21 9.70 11.38
N SER A 318 13.95 10.96 11.74
CA SER A 318 13.47 12.04 10.86
C SER A 318 14.38 12.43 9.68
N THR A 319 15.58 11.85 9.57
CA THR A 319 16.53 12.11 8.47
C THR A 319 16.45 11.10 7.33
N SER A 320 15.72 10.00 7.50
CA SER A 320 15.55 8.97 6.47
C SER A 320 14.68 9.49 5.32
N LYS A 321 15.28 9.59 4.12
CA LYS A 321 14.58 9.90 2.87
C LYS A 321 14.31 8.62 2.09
N VAL A 322 13.06 8.37 1.71
CA VAL A 322 12.71 7.35 0.71
C VAL A 322 12.57 8.06 -0.63
N VAL A 323 13.31 7.62 -1.65
CA VAL A 323 13.24 8.20 -3.00
C VAL A 323 12.57 7.19 -3.91
N ILE A 324 11.40 7.53 -4.45
CA ILE A 324 10.65 6.73 -5.42
C ILE A 324 10.84 7.40 -6.78
N ARG A 325 11.64 6.81 -7.66
CA ARG A 325 11.91 7.39 -8.99
C ARG A 325 10.80 7.07 -9.99
N GLU A 326 10.39 5.81 -10.03
CA GLU A 326 9.33 5.26 -10.89
C GLU A 326 8.63 4.10 -10.17
N GLY A 327 7.35 3.86 -10.46
CA GLY A 327 6.61 2.69 -9.96
C GLY A 327 5.60 2.98 -8.84
N LEU A 328 4.87 1.93 -8.45
CA LEU A 328 3.87 1.99 -7.39
C LEU A 328 4.49 1.58 -6.06
N TRP A 329 4.51 2.50 -5.10
CA TRP A 329 4.87 2.21 -3.72
C TRP A 329 3.60 2.00 -2.90
N VAL A 330 3.44 0.81 -2.33
CA VAL A 330 2.25 0.47 -1.53
C VAL A 330 2.65 0.36 -0.07
N LEU A 331 2.05 1.19 0.78
CA LEU A 331 2.11 1.02 2.23
C LEU A 331 1.07 -0.03 2.62
N GLY A 332 1.54 -1.24 2.89
CA GLY A 332 0.71 -2.34 3.39
C GLY A 332 0.20 -2.10 4.82
N ASN A 333 -0.85 -2.84 5.21
CA ASN A 333 -1.68 -2.66 6.41
C ASN A 333 -0.96 -2.76 7.77
N ALA A 334 0.31 -3.17 7.79
CA ALA A 334 1.11 -3.38 9.01
C ALA A 334 2.12 -2.25 9.28
N ASN A 335 2.15 -1.19 8.44
CA ASN A 335 3.11 -0.11 8.56
C ASN A 335 2.57 1.01 9.43
N ALA A 336 2.69 0.87 10.75
CA ALA A 336 2.66 2.03 11.63
C ALA A 336 4.01 2.75 11.51
N PHE A 337 4.09 3.80 10.69
CA PHE A 337 5.07 4.84 10.98
C PHE A 337 4.62 5.45 12.29
N GLY A 338 5.24 5.05 13.41
CA GLY A 338 4.84 5.49 14.74
C GLY A 338 4.61 7.00 14.84
N THR A 339 3.81 7.42 15.82
CA THR A 339 3.58 8.84 16.11
C THR A 339 4.92 9.59 16.20
N ASN A 340 5.05 10.70 15.47
CA ASN A 340 6.24 11.58 15.40
C ASN A 340 7.39 11.17 14.46
N ASN A 341 7.25 10.10 13.65
CA ASN A 341 8.25 9.80 12.62
C ASN A 341 7.95 10.58 11.33
N ASN A 342 8.72 11.64 11.06
CA ASN A 342 8.66 12.35 9.78
C ASN A 342 9.31 11.50 8.69
N LEU A 343 8.50 10.99 7.76
CA LEU A 343 9.00 10.30 6.58
C LEU A 343 9.07 11.29 5.40
N ALA A 344 10.27 11.69 5.03
CA ALA A 344 10.47 12.42 3.79
C ALA A 344 10.44 11.42 2.62
N VAL A 345 9.38 11.43 1.82
CA VAL A 345 9.30 10.62 0.59
C VAL A 345 9.47 11.53 -0.62
N GLN A 346 10.64 11.50 -1.24
CA GLN A 346 10.83 12.17 -2.52
C GLN A 346 10.25 11.31 -3.63
N ILE A 347 9.37 11.88 -4.46
CA ILE A 347 8.73 11.19 -5.58
C ILE A 347 9.19 11.84 -6.89
N GLY A 348 9.85 11.08 -7.75
CA GLY A 348 10.32 11.46 -9.08
C GLY A 348 11.85 11.38 -9.27
N GLU A 349 12.27 11.34 -10.53
CA GLU A 349 13.68 11.35 -10.92
C GLU A 349 14.34 12.73 -10.78
N THR A 350 15.66 12.74 -10.59
CA THR A 350 16.53 13.91 -10.83
C THR A 350 17.18 13.88 -12.23
N SER A 351 16.96 12.81 -13.01
CA SER A 351 17.55 12.55 -14.32
C SER A 351 16.48 12.57 -15.42
N SER A 352 16.86 13.00 -16.61
CA SER A 352 15.96 13.55 -17.63
C SER A 352 15.37 12.55 -18.63
N SER A 353 15.30 11.23 -18.36
CA SER A 353 15.15 10.25 -19.45
C SER A 353 14.06 9.19 -19.37
N ALA A 354 13.27 9.07 -18.28
CA ALA A 354 12.25 8.02 -18.22
C ALA A 354 10.87 8.52 -17.71
N PRO A 355 9.78 8.30 -18.49
CA PRO A 355 8.43 8.69 -18.12
C PRO A 355 7.74 7.65 -17.23
N GLY A 356 8.07 7.63 -15.94
CA GLY A 356 7.38 6.81 -14.94
C GLY A 356 6.33 7.58 -14.14
N LEU A 357 5.13 7.01 -14.00
CA LEU A 357 4.21 7.36 -12.91
C LEU A 357 4.81 6.80 -11.61
N ALA A 358 5.08 7.69 -10.66
CA ALA A 358 5.41 7.29 -9.30
C ALA A 358 4.20 7.60 -8.41
N ALA A 359 3.68 6.57 -7.75
CA ALA A 359 2.52 6.70 -6.87
C ALA A 359 2.83 6.12 -5.49
N LEU A 360 2.41 6.84 -4.46
CA LEU A 360 2.37 6.34 -3.09
C LEU A 360 0.93 6.02 -2.76
N LEU A 361 0.64 4.74 -2.48
CA LEU A 361 -0.68 4.22 -2.19
C LEU A 361 -0.72 3.67 -0.75
N ALA A 362 -1.40 4.37 0.15
CA ALA A 362 -1.69 3.82 1.47
C ALA A 362 -2.95 2.95 1.39
N THR A 363 -2.83 1.70 1.82
CA THR A 363 -3.95 0.75 1.88
C THR A 363 -4.62 0.73 3.25
N ASN A 364 -5.78 0.05 3.33
CA ASN A 364 -6.70 0.03 4.47
C ASN A 364 -6.01 -0.20 5.84
N GLY A 365 -6.40 0.55 6.88
CA GLY A 365 -5.95 0.34 8.26
C GLY A 365 -4.63 1.01 8.68
N ASN A 366 -4.02 1.85 7.84
CA ASN A 366 -2.81 2.59 8.19
C ASN A 366 -3.11 4.02 8.67
N ASN A 367 -2.54 4.42 9.82
CA ASN A 367 -2.45 5.81 10.25
C ASN A 367 -1.07 6.35 9.90
N VAL A 368 -0.98 7.27 8.95
CA VAL A 368 0.26 8.03 8.73
C VAL A 368 0.19 9.28 9.58
N THR A 369 0.95 9.30 10.67
CA THR A 369 0.97 10.41 11.65
C THR A 369 2.12 11.40 11.44
N GLY A 370 3.06 11.10 10.54
CA GLY A 370 4.24 11.93 10.27
C GLY A 370 4.07 12.88 9.09
N THR A 371 4.91 13.92 9.03
CA THR A 371 4.94 14.81 7.85
C THR A 371 5.48 14.03 6.64
N LEU A 372 4.69 13.99 5.58
CA LEU A 372 5.09 13.52 4.26
C LEU A 372 5.46 14.74 3.42
N SER A 373 6.75 14.92 3.12
CA SER A 373 7.20 15.93 2.14
C SER A 373 7.47 15.24 0.82
N THR A 374 6.71 15.60 -0.22
CA THR A 374 6.90 15.12 -1.59
C THR A 374 7.62 16.18 -2.40
N ILE A 375 8.84 15.87 -2.85
CA ILE A 375 9.62 16.74 -3.72
C ILE A 375 9.53 16.23 -5.16
N PHE A 376 8.95 17.01 -6.06
CA PHE A 376 8.86 16.69 -7.48
C PHE A 376 10.02 17.33 -8.25
N ASN A 377 11.05 16.57 -8.60
CA ASN A 377 12.29 17.07 -9.24
C ASN A 377 12.45 16.74 -10.74
N ASN A 378 11.41 16.22 -11.41
CA ASN A 378 11.54 15.75 -12.80
C ASN A 378 11.49 16.87 -13.86
N THR A 379 12.67 17.22 -14.38
CA THR A 379 12.87 18.28 -15.40
C THR A 379 12.41 17.94 -16.82
N ALA A 380 12.03 16.69 -17.12
CA ALA A 380 11.87 16.24 -18.50
C ALA A 380 10.56 15.50 -18.82
N VAL A 381 9.71 15.19 -17.85
CA VAL A 381 8.50 14.39 -18.12
C VAL A 381 7.23 15.13 -17.71
N ALA A 382 6.34 15.28 -18.69
CA ALA A 382 5.01 15.83 -18.54
C ALA A 382 3.98 14.78 -18.04
N GLY A 383 4.31 14.08 -16.94
CA GLY A 383 3.45 13.06 -16.32
C GLY A 383 3.00 13.48 -14.92
N ALA A 384 1.69 13.45 -14.66
CA ALA A 384 1.14 13.83 -13.36
C ALA A 384 1.63 12.83 -12.31
N ALA A 385 2.36 13.28 -11.29
CA ALA A 385 2.68 12.42 -10.16
C ALA A 385 1.43 12.28 -9.29
N GLU A 386 0.98 11.05 -9.06
CA GLU A 386 -0.23 10.77 -8.31
C GLU A 386 0.14 10.36 -6.88
N PHE A 387 -0.11 11.24 -5.91
CA PHE A 387 -0.21 10.79 -4.53
C PHE A 387 -1.62 10.27 -4.30
N GLY A 388 -1.78 8.98 -4.00
CA GLY A 388 -3.08 8.32 -3.88
C GLY A 388 -3.32 7.78 -2.47
N LEU A 389 -4.42 8.15 -1.82
CA LEU A 389 -4.99 7.29 -0.78
C LEU A 389 -6.04 6.44 -1.47
N SER A 390 -5.96 5.10 -1.43
CA SER A 390 -6.99 4.24 -2.00
C SER A 390 -7.24 3.00 -1.15
N GLY A 391 -8.50 2.69 -0.90
CA GLY A 391 -8.92 1.49 -0.19
C GLY A 391 -10.42 1.35 -0.11
N THR A 392 -10.90 0.12 0.03
CA THR A 392 -12.33 -0.24 0.19
C THR A 392 -12.82 -0.13 1.64
N GLY A 393 -12.06 0.51 2.54
CA GLY A 393 -12.45 0.75 3.94
C GLY A 393 -12.02 2.12 4.45
N SER A 394 -11.78 2.24 5.76
CA SER A 394 -11.39 3.51 6.39
C SER A 394 -9.87 3.66 6.41
N VAL A 395 -9.33 4.64 5.68
CA VAL A 395 -7.93 5.07 5.76
C VAL A 395 -7.89 6.43 6.43
N THR A 396 -7.00 6.64 7.41
CA THR A 396 -6.81 7.95 8.04
C THR A 396 -5.36 8.41 7.88
N PHE A 397 -5.15 9.59 7.31
CA PHE A 397 -3.86 10.26 7.23
C PHE A 397 -3.92 11.50 8.13
N SER A 398 -3.13 11.53 9.20
CA SER A 398 -3.12 12.66 10.14
C SER A 398 -1.86 13.50 10.08
N GLY A 399 -0.85 13.06 9.32
CA GLY A 399 0.35 13.82 9.03
C GLY A 399 0.09 15.03 8.13
N ASN A 400 1.05 15.95 8.06
CA ASN A 400 1.03 17.02 7.06
C ASN A 400 1.56 16.49 5.71
N LEU A 401 0.98 16.94 4.60
CA LEU A 401 1.47 16.69 3.24
C LEU A 401 2.05 18.00 2.67
N GLY A 402 3.37 18.10 2.66
CA GLY A 402 4.07 19.21 2.03
C GLY A 402 4.36 18.92 0.57
N LEU A 403 3.81 19.73 -0.34
CA LEU A 403 4.03 19.65 -1.77
C LEU A 403 5.19 20.59 -2.13
N GLN A 404 6.34 20.03 -2.48
CA GLN A 404 7.54 20.78 -2.87
C GLN A 404 7.79 20.64 -4.36
N LYS A 405 8.01 21.78 -5.01
CA LYS A 405 8.41 21.85 -6.42
C LYS A 405 9.94 21.89 -6.56
N GLY A 406 10.50 21.08 -7.46
CA GLY A 406 11.84 21.27 -8.02
C GLY A 406 11.89 22.45 -8.98
N ALA A 407 12.98 23.22 -8.97
CA ALA A 407 13.11 24.54 -9.59
C ALA A 407 12.76 24.64 -11.10
N SER A 408 12.64 23.52 -11.81
CA SER A 408 12.66 23.46 -13.27
C SER A 408 11.41 22.81 -13.91
N ASN A 409 10.37 22.48 -13.14
CA ASN A 409 9.23 21.71 -13.68
C ASN A 409 8.06 22.61 -14.10
N GLY A 410 7.48 22.34 -15.27
CA GLY A 410 6.33 23.05 -15.83
C GLY A 410 4.96 22.52 -15.37
N MET A 411 4.91 21.44 -14.57
CA MET A 411 3.64 20.87 -14.11
C MET A 411 3.43 21.05 -12.61
N ALA A 412 2.19 21.36 -12.23
CA ALA A 412 1.77 21.41 -10.84
C ALA A 412 1.55 19.99 -10.27
N PRO A 413 1.91 19.72 -9.01
CA PRO A 413 1.54 18.48 -8.33
C PRO A 413 0.02 18.30 -8.28
N VAL A 414 -0.44 17.04 -8.37
CA VAL A 414 -1.85 16.69 -8.13
C VAL A 414 -1.94 15.62 -7.05
N VAL A 415 -2.69 15.91 -6.00
CA VAL A 415 -2.98 14.97 -4.92
C VAL A 415 -4.32 14.30 -5.20
N PHE A 416 -4.32 12.97 -5.34
CA PHE A 416 -5.53 12.19 -5.52
C PHE A 416 -5.97 11.56 -4.19
N LEU A 417 -7.16 11.93 -3.75
CA LEU A 417 -7.81 11.35 -2.59
C LEU A 417 -8.91 10.42 -3.10
N ASN A 418 -8.66 9.11 -3.09
CA ASN A 418 -9.57 8.13 -3.65
C ASN A 418 -10.24 7.30 -2.55
N ALA A 419 -11.52 7.54 -2.31
CA ALA A 419 -12.33 6.68 -1.47
C ALA A 419 -13.19 5.81 -2.39
N GLY A 420 -12.94 4.50 -2.46
CA GLY A 420 -13.76 3.59 -3.25
C GLY A 420 -15.23 3.61 -2.78
N THR A 421 -16.15 3.06 -3.57
CA THR A 421 -17.58 3.03 -3.22
C THR A 421 -17.80 2.50 -1.80
N ASN A 422 -18.53 3.27 -0.97
CA ASN A 422 -18.74 3.03 0.47
C ASN A 422 -17.49 3.11 1.38
N GLY A 423 -16.30 3.32 0.83
CA GLY A 423 -15.06 3.54 1.56
C GLY A 423 -14.96 4.95 2.16
N ILE A 424 -14.03 5.13 3.10
CA ILE A 424 -13.76 6.42 3.75
C ILE A 424 -12.25 6.69 3.71
N ALA A 425 -11.83 7.83 3.17
CA ALA A 425 -10.45 8.29 3.21
C ALA A 425 -10.38 9.63 3.95
N ASN A 426 -9.97 9.62 5.21
CA ASN A 426 -9.87 10.82 6.05
C ASN A 426 -8.45 11.37 6.02
N PHE A 427 -8.30 12.65 5.72
CA PHE A 427 -7.06 13.40 5.81
C PHE A 427 -7.23 14.53 6.82
N THR A 428 -6.64 14.38 8.01
CA THR A 428 -6.82 15.34 9.12
C THR A 428 -5.63 16.26 9.31
N GLY A 429 -4.48 16.00 8.70
CA GLY A 429 -3.36 16.94 8.70
C GLY A 429 -3.51 18.02 7.63
N VAL A 430 -2.44 18.80 7.40
CA VAL A 430 -2.43 19.93 6.47
C VAL A 430 -1.75 19.55 5.14
N ILE A 431 -2.45 19.75 4.02
CA ILE A 431 -1.89 19.78 2.67
C ILE A 431 -1.45 21.22 2.40
N SER A 432 -0.18 21.42 2.08
CA SER A 432 0.38 22.74 1.81
C SER A 432 1.32 22.73 0.61
N ASP A 433 1.31 23.81 -0.16
CA ASP A 433 2.42 24.13 -1.06
C ASP A 433 3.58 24.67 -0.22
N SER A 434 4.76 24.11 -0.39
CA SER A 434 5.98 24.58 0.28
C SER A 434 6.96 25.09 -0.78
N GLY A 435 7.16 26.41 -0.79
CA GLY A 435 8.07 27.11 -1.71
C GLY A 435 7.42 28.29 -2.44
N SER A 436 8.23 29.26 -2.85
CA SER A 436 7.82 30.58 -3.37
C SER A 436 7.40 30.60 -4.86
N ASN A 437 6.94 29.50 -5.45
CA ASN A 437 6.80 29.39 -6.91
C ASN A 437 5.34 29.37 -7.41
N THR A 438 5.15 29.84 -8.65
CA THR A 438 3.88 30.18 -9.31
C THR A 438 2.99 29.02 -9.78
N LEU A 439 3.43 27.76 -9.65
CA LEU A 439 2.60 26.60 -10.01
C LEU A 439 1.88 26.07 -8.79
N THR A 440 0.56 25.91 -8.91
CA THR A 440 -0.36 25.72 -7.80
C THR A 440 -0.83 24.26 -7.73
N SER A 441 -0.51 23.56 -6.64
CA SER A 441 -0.86 22.13 -6.55
C SER A 441 -2.36 21.91 -6.42
N ALA A 442 -2.91 20.94 -7.16
CA ALA A 442 -4.34 20.64 -7.13
C ALA A 442 -4.64 19.42 -6.25
N VAL A 443 -5.86 19.37 -5.73
CA VAL A 443 -6.41 18.20 -5.02
C VAL A 443 -7.61 17.65 -5.79
N VAL A 444 -7.68 16.35 -5.97
CA VAL A 444 -8.79 15.66 -6.65
C VAL A 444 -9.36 14.58 -5.73
N ALA A 445 -10.59 14.74 -5.29
CA ALA A 445 -11.34 13.75 -4.51
C ALA A 445 -12.24 12.90 -5.42
N ARG A 446 -12.08 11.58 -5.42
CA ARG A 446 -12.77 10.63 -6.34
C ARG A 446 -13.02 9.25 -5.73
N GLY A 447 -13.69 8.37 -6.48
CA GLY A 447 -13.91 6.95 -6.14
C GLY A 447 -15.32 6.53 -5.68
N GLY A 448 -16.24 7.46 -5.48
CA GLY A 448 -17.63 7.18 -5.09
C GLY A 448 -17.87 6.92 -3.61
N GLY A 449 -16.82 7.00 -2.77
CA GLY A 449 -16.88 6.95 -1.31
C GLY A 449 -16.86 8.32 -0.65
N LYS A 450 -16.41 8.38 0.61
CA LYS A 450 -16.23 9.62 1.38
C LYS A 450 -14.76 9.98 1.51
N VAL A 451 -14.40 11.21 1.19
CA VAL A 451 -13.07 11.78 1.43
C VAL A 451 -13.20 12.86 2.51
N GLY A 452 -12.58 12.68 3.67
CA GLY A 452 -12.55 13.70 4.73
C GLY A 452 -11.33 14.62 4.59
N LEU A 453 -11.51 15.94 4.73
CA LEU A 453 -10.43 16.92 4.85
C LEU A 453 -10.59 17.75 6.12
N GLY A 454 -9.65 17.64 7.07
CA GLY A 454 -9.75 18.25 8.40
C GLY A 454 -8.69 19.32 8.73
N GLY A 455 -7.57 19.37 8.02
CA GLY A 455 -6.55 20.39 8.26
C GLY A 455 -6.89 21.76 7.68
N ALA A 456 -6.24 22.81 8.18
CA ALA A 456 -6.21 24.13 7.57
C ALA A 456 -5.26 24.12 6.36
N ASN A 457 -5.75 23.58 5.25
CA ASN A 457 -5.01 23.39 4.01
C ASN A 457 -4.66 24.72 3.33
N THR A 458 -3.45 24.81 2.75
CA THR A 458 -2.91 26.05 2.18
C THR A 458 -2.36 25.90 0.76
N TYR A 459 -2.58 24.77 0.10
CA TYR A 459 -2.24 24.63 -1.32
C TYR A 459 -3.05 25.64 -2.17
N ALA A 460 -2.40 26.17 -3.20
CA ALA A 460 -2.96 27.26 -4.00
C ALA A 460 -3.75 26.78 -5.22
N GLY A 461 -3.61 25.51 -5.61
CA GLY A 461 -4.32 24.98 -6.77
C GLY A 461 -5.76 24.60 -6.43
N GLY A 462 -6.53 24.30 -7.47
CA GLY A 462 -7.94 23.99 -7.32
C GLY A 462 -8.18 22.66 -6.61
N THR A 463 -9.32 22.57 -5.93
CA THR A 463 -9.88 21.31 -5.44
C THR A 463 -10.98 20.85 -6.37
N THR A 464 -10.96 19.61 -6.83
CA THR A 464 -12.04 19.05 -7.64
C THR A 464 -12.63 17.81 -6.98
N VAL A 465 -13.96 17.70 -6.94
CA VAL A 465 -14.70 16.58 -6.36
C VAL A 465 -15.47 15.88 -7.47
N GLY A 466 -15.18 14.62 -7.76
CA GLY A 466 -15.78 13.89 -8.88
C GLY A 466 -16.05 12.42 -8.55
N GLY A 467 -16.40 11.64 -9.58
CA GLY A 467 -16.61 10.19 -9.49
C GLY A 467 -17.69 9.74 -8.49
N GLY A 468 -18.68 10.59 -8.18
CA GLY A 468 -19.70 10.33 -7.17
C GLY A 468 -19.20 10.48 -5.72
N THR A 469 -18.01 11.02 -5.50
CA THR A 469 -17.40 11.15 -4.17
C THR A 469 -18.05 12.23 -3.34
N ALA A 470 -18.16 11.95 -2.04
CA ALA A 470 -18.48 12.93 -1.01
C ALA A 470 -17.21 13.48 -0.36
N LEU A 471 -16.87 14.73 -0.66
CA LEU A 471 -15.85 15.49 0.06
C LEU A 471 -16.45 16.07 1.35
N VAL A 472 -15.96 15.61 2.50
CA VAL A 472 -16.39 15.99 3.84
C VAL A 472 -15.34 16.89 4.49
N VAL A 473 -15.59 18.18 4.53
CA VAL A 473 -14.70 19.18 5.13
C VAL A 473 -14.99 19.29 6.63
N THR A 474 -13.97 19.15 7.48
CA THR A 474 -14.10 19.02 8.95
C THR A 474 -13.12 19.90 9.74
N ASN A 475 -12.43 20.81 9.06
CA ASN A 475 -11.48 21.73 9.70
C ASN A 475 -12.19 22.74 10.60
N THR A 476 -11.55 23.09 11.71
CA THR A 476 -12.08 24.05 12.69
C THR A 476 -11.57 25.48 12.48
N ALA A 477 -10.55 25.65 11.62
CA ALA A 477 -9.95 26.93 11.27
C ALA A 477 -9.34 26.87 9.87
N GLY A 478 -9.13 28.03 9.24
CA GLY A 478 -8.57 28.13 7.88
C GLY A 478 -9.48 27.55 6.80
N SER A 479 -8.94 27.32 5.60
CA SER A 479 -9.67 26.61 4.54
C SER A 479 -9.39 25.11 4.60
N GLY A 480 -10.42 24.28 4.58
CA GLY A 480 -10.27 22.83 4.47
C GLY A 480 -9.93 22.33 3.06
N VAL A 481 -9.94 23.19 2.05
CA VAL A 481 -9.77 22.83 0.63
C VAL A 481 -8.74 23.72 -0.09
N GLY A 482 -7.80 24.30 0.65
CA GLY A 482 -6.79 25.19 0.08
C GLY A 482 -7.37 26.57 -0.29
N THR A 483 -6.60 27.34 -1.05
CA THR A 483 -6.96 28.72 -1.44
C THR A 483 -7.43 28.84 -2.90
N GLY A 484 -7.27 27.78 -3.70
CA GLY A 484 -7.72 27.73 -5.09
C GLY A 484 -9.23 27.54 -5.25
N ALA A 485 -9.69 27.51 -6.51
CA ALA A 485 -11.09 27.26 -6.85
C ALA A 485 -11.55 25.85 -6.45
N VAL A 486 -12.81 25.71 -6.07
CA VAL A 486 -13.42 24.41 -5.72
C VAL A 486 -14.45 24.06 -6.78
N ASN A 487 -14.27 22.93 -7.46
CA ASN A 487 -15.19 22.44 -8.49
C ASN A 487 -15.84 21.13 -8.01
N VAL A 488 -17.16 21.08 -7.96
CA VAL A 488 -17.92 19.90 -7.53
C VAL A 488 -18.66 19.33 -8.75
N GLY A 489 -18.24 18.13 -9.14
CA GLY A 489 -18.57 17.47 -10.39
C GLY A 489 -17.61 17.81 -11.53
N THR A 490 -17.91 17.29 -12.71
CA THR A 490 -17.31 17.69 -13.99
C THR A 490 -18.36 17.76 -15.09
N ALA A 491 -18.19 18.68 -16.04
CA ALA A 491 -19.09 18.77 -17.19
C ALA A 491 -18.76 17.67 -18.22
N ALA A 492 -19.76 17.24 -18.98
CA ALA A 492 -19.52 16.40 -20.13
C ALA A 492 -18.75 17.20 -21.19
N VAL A 493 -17.69 16.61 -21.75
CA VAL A 493 -16.86 17.26 -22.77
C VAL A 493 -16.91 16.44 -24.05
N THR A 494 -17.19 17.11 -25.18
CA THR A 494 -17.05 16.50 -26.51
C THR A 494 -15.74 16.96 -27.12
N LEU A 495 -14.83 16.02 -27.36
CA LEU A 495 -13.51 16.26 -27.92
C LEU A 495 -13.56 15.94 -29.42
N THR A 496 -13.88 16.93 -30.23
CA THR A 496 -13.82 16.80 -31.69
C THR A 496 -12.37 16.84 -32.16
N GLY A 497 -12.04 16.00 -33.14
CA GLY A 497 -10.70 15.97 -33.73
C GLY A 497 -9.64 15.28 -32.87
N ALA A 498 -10.03 14.42 -31.92
CA ALA A 498 -9.08 13.69 -31.10
C ALA A 498 -8.31 12.65 -31.94
N GLY A 499 -6.98 12.68 -31.89
CA GLY A 499 -6.10 11.73 -32.55
C GLY A 499 -5.85 10.51 -31.67
N THR A 500 -6.25 9.34 -32.16
CA THR A 500 -6.00 8.04 -31.53
C THR A 500 -4.99 7.24 -32.36
N THR A 501 -4.22 6.39 -31.68
CA THR A 501 -3.29 5.43 -32.30
C THR A 501 -3.57 4.04 -31.73
N ALA A 502 -3.79 3.05 -32.59
CA ALA A 502 -4.09 1.68 -32.17
C ALA A 502 -2.97 1.14 -31.26
N SER A 503 -3.36 0.43 -30.19
CA SER A 503 -2.47 -0.08 -29.14
C SER A 503 -1.74 0.98 -28.31
N SER A 504 -2.10 2.27 -28.44
CA SER A 504 -1.60 3.36 -27.59
C SER A 504 -2.62 3.73 -26.51
N VAL A 505 -2.14 4.10 -25.32
CA VAL A 505 -2.97 4.76 -24.28
C VAL A 505 -3.01 6.27 -24.46
N ALA A 506 -2.05 6.86 -25.18
CA ALA A 506 -1.97 8.29 -25.41
C ALA A 506 -2.92 8.71 -26.56
N VAL A 507 -3.75 9.70 -26.29
CA VAL A 507 -4.67 10.33 -27.23
C VAL A 507 -4.38 11.83 -27.27
N THR A 508 -4.16 12.37 -28.46
CA THR A 508 -4.02 13.82 -28.65
C THR A 508 -5.41 14.43 -28.77
N VAL A 509 -5.70 15.45 -27.99
CA VAL A 509 -6.99 16.16 -27.97
C VAL A 509 -6.79 17.59 -28.45
N THR A 510 -7.86 18.23 -28.91
CA THR A 510 -7.81 19.63 -29.35
C THR A 510 -7.74 20.61 -28.17
N SER A 511 -8.27 20.20 -27.01
CA SER A 511 -8.20 20.94 -25.75
C SER A 511 -8.26 19.97 -24.59
N THR A 512 -7.57 20.32 -23.51
CA THR A 512 -7.62 19.60 -22.22
C THR A 512 -8.51 20.32 -21.21
N ALA A 513 -9.12 21.45 -21.58
CA ALA A 513 -9.99 22.22 -20.69
C ALA A 513 -11.25 21.42 -20.31
N GLY A 514 -11.58 21.43 -19.02
CA GLY A 514 -12.74 20.72 -18.47
C GLY A 514 -12.57 19.21 -18.30
N LEU A 515 -11.42 18.65 -18.71
CA LEU A 515 -11.10 17.25 -18.49
C LEU A 515 -10.57 17.02 -17.06
N MET A 516 -10.92 15.88 -16.48
CA MET A 516 -10.41 15.39 -15.21
C MET A 516 -9.95 13.94 -15.35
N ILE A 517 -8.89 13.61 -14.63
CA ILE A 517 -8.42 12.24 -14.46
C ILE A 517 -9.47 11.42 -13.68
N GLY A 518 -9.89 10.30 -14.26
CA GLY A 518 -10.94 9.43 -13.76
C GLY A 518 -12.17 9.41 -14.68
N GLN A 519 -12.39 10.48 -15.45
CA GLN A 519 -13.57 10.58 -16.31
C GLN A 519 -13.64 9.45 -17.34
N THR A 520 -14.84 8.90 -17.50
CA THR A 520 -15.12 7.88 -18.52
C THR A 520 -15.08 8.51 -19.90
N VAL A 521 -14.29 7.90 -20.79
CA VAL A 521 -14.13 8.30 -22.19
C VAL A 521 -14.79 7.25 -23.08
N THR A 522 -15.61 7.70 -24.01
CA THR A 522 -16.29 6.87 -25.01
C THR A 522 -16.07 7.43 -26.41
N GLY A 523 -16.15 6.58 -27.42
CA GLY A 523 -15.99 6.97 -28.82
C GLY A 523 -15.47 5.82 -29.68
N THR A 524 -15.50 6.02 -31.00
CA THR A 524 -14.97 5.03 -31.95
C THR A 524 -13.49 4.77 -31.65
N GLY A 525 -13.10 3.50 -31.57
CA GLY A 525 -11.72 3.12 -31.28
C GLY A 525 -11.33 3.18 -29.80
N ILE A 526 -12.26 3.50 -28.88
CA ILE A 526 -12.02 3.50 -27.43
C ILE A 526 -12.79 2.33 -26.79
N PRO A 527 -12.13 1.40 -26.07
CA PRO A 527 -12.81 0.34 -25.34
C PRO A 527 -13.85 0.86 -24.32
N ALA A 528 -14.89 0.08 -24.06
CA ALA A 528 -15.88 0.43 -23.03
C ALA A 528 -15.25 0.49 -21.64
N GLY A 529 -15.70 1.44 -20.82
CA GLY A 529 -15.17 1.66 -19.47
C GLY A 529 -13.77 2.27 -19.42
N THR A 530 -13.25 2.77 -20.55
CA THR A 530 -11.99 3.52 -20.57
C THR A 530 -12.14 4.82 -19.81
N THR A 531 -11.11 5.20 -19.05
CA THR A 531 -11.05 6.41 -18.23
C THR A 531 -9.77 7.18 -18.49
N ILE A 532 -9.74 8.48 -18.17
CA ILE A 532 -8.53 9.30 -18.25
C ILE A 532 -7.61 8.97 -17.06
N LEU A 533 -6.36 8.57 -17.32
CA LEU A 533 -5.30 8.34 -16.32
C LEU A 533 -4.40 9.56 -16.09
N SER A 534 -4.12 10.35 -17.12
CA SER A 534 -3.35 11.59 -16.97
C SER A 534 -3.69 12.60 -18.06
N ILE A 535 -3.49 13.88 -17.76
CA ILE A 535 -3.71 15.00 -18.69
C ILE A 535 -2.41 15.79 -18.78
N ASN A 536 -1.91 15.99 -20.00
CA ASN A 536 -0.76 16.83 -20.30
C ASN A 536 -1.24 18.06 -21.10
N THR A 537 -1.38 19.17 -20.39
CA THR A 537 -1.86 20.43 -20.95
C THR A 537 -0.85 21.08 -21.90
N GLY A 538 0.45 20.80 -21.76
CA GLY A 538 1.51 21.34 -22.62
C GLY A 538 1.53 20.74 -24.02
N THR A 539 1.10 19.48 -24.18
CA THR A 539 1.03 18.79 -25.48
C THR A 539 -0.40 18.50 -25.93
N ASN A 540 -1.40 18.89 -25.15
CA ASN A 540 -2.80 18.49 -25.31
C ASN A 540 -2.96 16.97 -25.52
N THR A 541 -2.31 16.17 -24.67
CA THR A 541 -2.46 14.71 -24.69
C THR A 541 -3.12 14.22 -23.41
N VAL A 542 -3.96 13.19 -23.54
CA VAL A 542 -4.53 12.45 -22.41
C VAL A 542 -4.08 11.00 -22.50
N ASN A 543 -3.69 10.40 -21.37
CA ASN A 543 -3.44 8.96 -21.31
C ASN A 543 -4.69 8.27 -20.77
N LEU A 544 -5.07 7.16 -21.40
CA LEU A 544 -6.27 6.39 -21.11
C LEU A 544 -5.95 5.11 -20.32
N SER A 545 -6.93 4.59 -19.58
CA SER A 545 -6.79 3.35 -18.80
C SER A 545 -6.80 2.07 -19.63
N GLN A 546 -7.26 2.16 -20.89
CA GLN A 546 -7.19 1.10 -21.87
C GLN A 546 -6.63 1.64 -23.17
N LYS A 547 -5.92 0.80 -23.92
CA LYS A 547 -5.34 1.17 -25.20
C LYS A 547 -6.45 1.40 -26.24
N ALA A 548 -6.33 2.43 -27.06
CA ALA A 548 -7.19 2.62 -28.21
C ALA A 548 -7.09 1.41 -29.17
N THR A 549 -8.21 1.00 -29.76
CA THR A 549 -8.29 -0.16 -30.67
C THR A 549 -8.14 0.22 -32.14
N ALA A 550 -8.17 1.51 -32.47
CA ALA A 550 -8.04 2.02 -33.83
C ALA A 550 -7.11 3.25 -33.88
N THR A 551 -6.55 3.50 -35.06
CA THR A 551 -5.81 4.73 -35.37
C THR A 551 -6.70 5.65 -36.19
N GLY A 552 -6.77 6.93 -35.83
CA GLY A 552 -7.48 7.93 -36.63
C GLY A 552 -7.90 9.15 -35.82
N THR A 553 -8.49 10.12 -36.52
CA THR A 553 -9.13 11.29 -35.93
C THR A 553 -10.59 10.98 -35.63
N VAL A 554 -10.97 11.05 -34.36
CA VAL A 554 -12.29 10.66 -33.87
C VAL A 554 -12.91 11.76 -33.03
N THR A 555 -14.23 11.69 -32.83
CA THR A 555 -14.92 12.47 -31.80
C THR A 555 -15.06 11.59 -30.57
N LEU A 556 -14.50 12.06 -29.45
CA LEU A 556 -14.65 11.39 -28.15
C LEU A 556 -15.66 12.13 -27.29
N SER A 557 -16.42 11.38 -26.49
CA SER A 557 -17.30 11.92 -25.47
C SER A 557 -16.76 11.53 -24.10
N VAL A 558 -16.53 12.53 -23.27
CA VAL A 558 -16.10 12.38 -21.88
C VAL A 558 -17.30 12.67 -21.00
N ALA A 559 -17.69 11.70 -20.18
CA ALA A 559 -18.91 11.77 -19.38
C ALA A 559 -18.79 12.84 -18.28
N ALA A 560 -19.91 13.48 -17.97
CA ALA A 560 -20.03 14.29 -16.77
C ALA A 560 -19.90 13.39 -15.53
N GLU A 561 -19.29 13.92 -14.47
CA GLU A 561 -19.28 13.27 -13.16
C GLU A 561 -19.98 14.16 -12.14
N THR A 562 -20.61 13.52 -11.16
CA THR A 562 -21.21 14.23 -10.03
C THR A 562 -20.27 14.16 -8.82
N GLY A 563 -20.40 15.14 -7.93
CA GLY A 563 -19.74 15.15 -6.63
C GLY A 563 -20.68 15.64 -5.54
N ILE A 564 -20.32 15.37 -4.28
CA ILE A 564 -20.99 15.90 -3.10
C ILE A 564 -19.96 16.68 -2.29
N LEU A 565 -20.25 17.94 -1.99
CA LEU A 565 -19.44 18.77 -1.08
C LEU A 565 -20.19 18.95 0.23
N GLY A 566 -19.53 18.77 1.37
CA GLY A 566 -20.19 18.99 2.65
C GLY A 566 -19.27 18.90 3.85
N GLY A 567 -19.83 18.48 4.99
CA GLY A 567 -19.16 18.45 6.29
C GLY A 567 -19.46 19.69 7.14
N SER A 568 -18.73 19.82 8.26
CA SER A 568 -18.92 20.86 9.26
C SER A 568 -17.82 21.93 9.28
N GLY A 569 -16.91 21.92 8.30
CA GLY A 569 -15.71 22.75 8.30
C GLY A 569 -15.88 24.11 7.60
N ILE A 570 -14.75 24.73 7.30
CA ILE A 570 -14.66 26.06 6.68
C ILE A 570 -13.99 25.93 5.30
N ILE A 571 -14.63 26.46 4.27
CA ILE A 571 -14.08 26.59 2.91
C ILE A 571 -13.82 28.07 2.65
N ALA A 572 -12.57 28.43 2.38
CA ALA A 572 -12.16 29.83 2.18
C ALA A 572 -11.24 29.98 0.96
N PRO A 573 -11.79 30.00 -0.27
CA PRO A 573 -11.04 30.34 -1.48
C PRO A 573 -10.50 31.78 -1.40
N THR A 574 -9.51 32.10 -2.24
CA THR A 574 -8.92 33.44 -2.29
C THR A 574 -8.81 33.99 -3.72
N GLY A 575 -8.67 35.31 -3.85
CA GLY A 575 -8.60 35.98 -5.15
C GLY A 575 -9.91 35.83 -5.93
N THR A 576 -9.84 35.62 -7.23
CA THR A 576 -11.03 35.43 -8.07
C THR A 576 -11.64 34.03 -7.97
N ASN A 577 -11.09 33.16 -7.12
CA ASN A 577 -11.54 31.78 -6.98
C ASN A 577 -12.84 31.72 -6.19
N GLY A 578 -13.68 30.73 -6.50
CA GLY A 578 -14.91 30.45 -5.77
C GLY A 578 -15.21 28.96 -5.79
N ILE A 579 -16.42 28.62 -5.35
CA ILE A 579 -16.97 27.26 -5.36
C ILE A 579 -17.95 27.17 -6.52
N THR A 580 -17.72 26.24 -7.45
CA THR A 580 -18.64 25.94 -8.53
C THR A 580 -19.19 24.54 -8.36
N VAL A 581 -20.52 24.42 -8.28
CA VAL A 581 -21.21 23.14 -8.18
C VAL A 581 -21.93 22.89 -9.50
N LEU A 582 -21.46 21.89 -10.23
CA LEU A 582 -21.95 21.57 -11.57
C LEU A 582 -23.29 20.82 -11.52
N SER A 583 -23.98 20.79 -12.66
CA SER A 583 -25.27 20.10 -12.80
C SER A 583 -25.19 18.64 -12.32
N GLY A 584 -26.21 18.19 -11.57
CA GLY A 584 -26.26 16.86 -10.96
C GLY A 584 -25.41 16.67 -9.70
N SER A 585 -24.54 17.62 -9.36
CA SER A 585 -23.78 17.61 -8.10
C SER A 585 -24.57 18.24 -6.95
N SER A 586 -24.09 18.06 -5.71
CA SER A 586 -24.78 18.59 -4.54
C SER A 586 -23.87 19.18 -3.47
N VAL A 587 -24.45 20.10 -2.70
CA VAL A 587 -23.89 20.54 -1.40
C VAL A 587 -24.74 19.93 -0.29
N TYR A 588 -24.10 19.21 0.63
CA TYR A 588 -24.76 18.51 1.73
C TYR A 588 -23.97 18.65 3.03
N PRO A 589 -24.22 19.68 3.86
CA PRO A 589 -23.50 19.85 5.14
C PRO A 589 -23.53 18.60 6.03
N GLY A 590 -24.66 17.90 6.11
CA GLY A 590 -24.83 16.65 6.85
C GLY A 590 -24.10 15.42 6.29
N VAL A 591 -23.40 15.52 5.16
CA VAL A 591 -22.68 14.39 4.57
C VAL A 591 -21.60 13.89 5.55
N GLY A 592 -21.80 12.67 6.10
CA GLY A 592 -20.86 12.11 7.08
C GLY A 592 -21.50 11.64 8.39
N GLY A 593 -22.72 12.07 8.73
CA GLY A 593 -23.35 11.66 9.99
C GLY A 593 -24.86 11.90 10.03
N THR A 594 -25.46 11.55 11.17
CA THR A 594 -26.89 11.78 11.46
C THR A 594 -27.13 13.06 12.25
N ALA A 595 -26.07 13.70 12.74
CA ALA A 595 -26.15 14.97 13.44
C ALA A 595 -26.34 16.12 12.45
N VAL A 596 -27.04 17.16 12.92
CA VAL A 596 -27.10 18.46 12.25
C VAL A 596 -25.70 19.08 12.22
N GLN A 597 -25.26 19.54 11.05
CA GLN A 597 -23.94 20.12 10.82
C GLN A 597 -24.02 21.50 10.16
N THR A 598 -22.95 22.29 10.30
CA THR A 598 -22.84 23.60 9.66
C THR A 598 -21.63 23.65 8.76
N LEU A 599 -21.84 23.83 7.46
CA LEU A 599 -20.77 24.12 6.51
C LEU A 599 -20.58 25.65 6.43
N THR A 600 -19.34 26.11 6.59
CA THR A 600 -19.03 27.54 6.49
C THR A 600 -18.29 27.84 5.20
N LEU A 601 -18.79 28.82 4.43
CA LEU A 601 -18.17 29.36 3.23
C LEU A 601 -17.69 30.78 3.56
N ASN A 602 -16.40 31.05 3.41
CA ASN A 602 -15.81 32.32 3.83
C ASN A 602 -15.25 33.08 2.63
N GLY A 603 -15.90 34.21 2.30
CA GLY A 603 -15.53 35.11 1.20
C GLY A 603 -14.50 36.17 1.56
N GLY A 604 -13.95 36.20 2.78
CA GLY A 604 -13.15 37.33 3.28
C GLY A 604 -11.85 37.61 2.51
N SER A 605 -11.42 36.71 1.64
CA SER A 605 -10.30 36.89 0.72
C SER A 605 -10.65 36.60 -0.74
N THR A 606 -11.94 36.42 -1.03
CA THR A 606 -12.48 36.18 -2.37
C THR A 606 -12.97 37.50 -2.97
N THR A 607 -12.65 37.75 -4.23
CA THR A 607 -13.13 38.90 -5.02
C THR A 607 -14.07 38.50 -6.15
N GLY A 608 -14.19 37.20 -6.44
CA GLY A 608 -15.18 36.64 -7.36
C GLY A 608 -16.46 36.20 -6.65
N THR A 609 -17.37 35.52 -7.36
CA THR A 609 -18.54 34.88 -6.75
C THR A 609 -18.10 33.72 -5.86
N LEU A 610 -18.43 33.77 -4.57
CA LEU A 610 -18.06 32.74 -3.59
C LEU A 610 -18.68 31.36 -3.89
N LEU A 611 -19.97 31.30 -4.22
CA LEU A 611 -20.68 30.06 -4.54
C LEU A 611 -21.56 30.22 -5.78
N THR A 612 -21.23 29.45 -6.82
CA THR A 612 -22.01 29.30 -8.05
C THR A 612 -22.59 27.89 -8.13
N MET A 613 -23.91 27.78 -8.02
CA MET A 613 -24.64 26.55 -8.26
C MET A 613 -25.14 26.56 -9.71
N GLN A 614 -24.69 25.64 -10.57
CA GLN A 614 -25.21 25.56 -11.94
C GLN A 614 -26.61 24.94 -11.98
N GLY A 615 -27.40 25.25 -13.01
CA GLY A 615 -28.72 24.65 -13.21
C GLY A 615 -28.69 23.12 -13.13
N GLY A 616 -29.55 22.55 -12.29
CA GLY A 616 -29.61 21.10 -12.02
C GLY A 616 -28.70 20.60 -10.89
N ALA A 617 -27.86 21.44 -10.28
CA ALA A 617 -27.27 21.16 -8.98
C ALA A 617 -28.33 21.17 -7.86
N SER A 618 -27.97 20.69 -6.65
CA SER A 618 -28.90 20.67 -5.52
C SER A 618 -28.22 20.92 -4.17
N PHE A 619 -29.03 21.26 -3.17
CA PHE A 619 -28.65 21.19 -1.76
C PHE A 619 -29.38 20.04 -1.09
N THR A 620 -28.77 19.44 -0.07
CA THR A 620 -29.41 18.48 0.82
C THR A 620 -29.23 18.90 2.26
N PHE A 621 -30.30 18.86 3.05
CA PHE A 621 -30.30 19.23 4.45
C PHE A 621 -30.94 18.13 5.32
N ASN A 622 -30.34 17.87 6.48
CA ASN A 622 -30.93 17.08 7.55
C ASN A 622 -31.67 18.00 8.54
N LEU A 623 -32.93 17.68 8.85
CA LEU A 623 -33.75 18.42 9.79
C LEU A 623 -33.75 17.71 11.16
N GLY A 624 -33.21 18.37 12.16
CA GLY A 624 -33.10 17.90 13.54
C GLY A 624 -34.24 18.38 14.44
N ALA A 625 -34.39 17.73 15.59
CA ALA A 625 -35.39 18.10 16.58
C ALA A 625 -35.20 19.54 17.09
N GLY A 626 -36.28 20.14 17.58
CA GLY A 626 -36.24 21.48 18.20
C GLY A 626 -35.84 22.56 17.21
N ASN A 627 -36.31 22.49 15.95
CA ASN A 627 -36.03 23.47 14.90
C ASN A 627 -34.55 23.60 14.54
N THR A 628 -33.75 22.55 14.80
CA THR A 628 -32.35 22.50 14.35
C THR A 628 -32.28 21.93 12.94
N SER A 629 -31.34 22.39 12.13
CA SER A 629 -31.13 21.86 10.78
C SER A 629 -29.68 22.00 10.38
N ASP A 630 -29.26 21.16 9.45
CA ASP A 630 -28.07 21.44 8.67
C ASP A 630 -28.13 22.89 8.17
N ALA A 631 -26.98 23.55 8.14
CA ALA A 631 -26.90 24.95 7.75
C ALA A 631 -25.68 25.22 6.88
N ILE A 632 -25.81 26.23 6.01
CA ILE A 632 -24.70 26.83 5.28
C ILE A 632 -24.54 28.26 5.79
N LYS A 633 -23.37 28.60 6.32
CA LYS A 633 -23.05 29.96 6.76
C LYS A 633 -22.13 30.61 5.74
N LEU A 634 -22.45 31.84 5.33
CA LEU A 634 -21.63 32.65 4.45
C LEU A 634 -21.00 33.77 5.26
N PHE A 635 -19.67 33.70 5.45
CA PHE A 635 -18.89 34.71 6.17
C PHE A 635 -18.26 35.70 5.21
N ASN A 636 -18.16 36.96 5.64
CA ASN A 636 -17.72 38.09 4.83
C ASN A 636 -18.50 38.18 3.51
N TYR A 637 -19.81 37.92 3.59
CA TYR A 637 -20.71 37.90 2.45
C TYR A 637 -20.88 39.31 1.90
N VAL A 638 -20.75 39.43 0.58
CA VAL A 638 -21.15 40.60 -0.19
C VAL A 638 -22.21 40.23 -1.24
N SER A 639 -23.06 41.18 -1.59
CA SER A 639 -24.06 40.97 -2.65
C SER A 639 -23.38 40.54 -3.95
N GLY A 640 -23.80 39.41 -4.52
CA GLY A 640 -23.20 38.81 -5.71
C GLY A 640 -22.31 37.60 -5.43
N ASP A 641 -22.06 37.28 -4.16
CA ASP A 641 -21.31 36.08 -3.75
C ASP A 641 -22.06 34.77 -4.01
N LEU A 642 -23.37 34.82 -4.19
CA LEU A 642 -24.21 33.63 -4.32
C LEU A 642 -25.03 33.63 -5.61
N ALA A 643 -24.89 32.58 -6.41
CA ALA A 643 -25.69 32.33 -7.61
C ALA A 643 -26.41 30.98 -7.52
N LEU A 644 -27.75 31.00 -7.35
CA LEU A 644 -28.57 29.83 -6.99
C LEU A 644 -29.39 29.19 -8.12
N ASN A 645 -29.52 29.83 -9.29
CA ASN A 645 -30.04 29.26 -10.54
C ASN A 645 -31.25 28.30 -10.49
N GLY A 646 -32.18 28.49 -9.54
CA GLY A 646 -33.36 27.62 -9.38
C GLY A 646 -33.03 26.22 -8.86
N ASN A 647 -31.94 26.07 -8.10
CA ASN A 647 -31.47 24.78 -7.62
C ASN A 647 -32.39 24.17 -6.54
N ALA A 648 -32.49 22.84 -6.54
CA ALA A 648 -33.40 22.11 -5.66
C ALA A 648 -32.87 22.00 -4.23
N LEU A 649 -33.76 22.12 -3.25
CA LEU A 649 -33.52 21.84 -1.83
C LEU A 649 -34.12 20.47 -1.47
N ASN A 650 -33.28 19.49 -1.15
CA ASN A 650 -33.70 18.17 -0.70
C ASN A 650 -33.55 18.04 0.82
N PHE A 651 -34.40 17.23 1.42
CA PHE A 651 -34.48 17.12 2.88
C PHE A 651 -34.47 15.67 3.36
N SER A 652 -33.98 15.47 4.57
CA SER A 652 -34.14 14.25 5.35
C SER A 652 -34.67 14.59 6.74
N ASN A 653 -35.35 13.63 7.37
CA ASN A 653 -35.93 13.78 8.72
C ASN A 653 -36.94 14.93 8.85
N ALA A 654 -37.80 15.11 7.84
CA ALA A 654 -38.82 16.15 7.85
C ALA A 654 -39.76 16.05 9.06
N GLN A 655 -39.92 17.19 9.74
CA GLN A 655 -40.78 17.37 10.90
C GLN A 655 -41.35 18.80 10.89
N ALA A 656 -42.49 19.01 11.54
CA ALA A 656 -43.08 20.34 11.62
C ALA A 656 -42.16 21.28 12.42
N GLY A 657 -42.01 22.52 11.95
CA GLY A 657 -41.07 23.48 12.54
C GLY A 657 -40.62 24.54 11.54
N THR A 658 -39.74 25.43 12.01
CA THR A 658 -39.05 26.42 11.17
C THR A 658 -37.55 26.20 11.28
N PHE A 659 -36.88 25.98 10.16
CA PHE A 659 -35.50 25.51 10.10
C PHE A 659 -34.65 26.51 9.31
N THR A 660 -33.58 27.02 9.91
CA THR A 660 -32.66 27.93 9.23
C THR A 660 -31.67 27.15 8.36
N LEU A 661 -31.70 27.39 7.05
CA LEU A 661 -30.87 26.65 6.07
C LEU A 661 -29.63 27.44 5.67
N PHE A 662 -29.76 28.76 5.50
CA PHE A 662 -28.66 29.65 5.14
C PHE A 662 -28.59 30.81 6.14
N GLN A 663 -27.37 31.27 6.46
CA GLN A 663 -27.16 32.48 7.25
C GLN A 663 -26.03 33.32 6.65
N PHE A 664 -26.20 34.64 6.64
CA PHE A 664 -25.28 35.57 5.97
C PHE A 664 -24.67 36.54 6.98
N TYR A 665 -23.35 36.69 6.92
CA TYR A 665 -22.58 37.54 7.82
C TYR A 665 -21.65 38.47 7.04
N SER A 666 -21.60 39.75 7.40
CA SER A 666 -20.68 40.72 6.77
C SER A 666 -19.23 40.58 7.23
N ASP A 667 -18.99 39.77 8.25
CA ASP A 667 -17.69 39.51 8.87
C ASP A 667 -17.49 38.00 9.10
N ALA A 668 -16.54 37.62 9.96
CA ALA A 668 -16.22 36.23 10.30
C ALA A 668 -17.25 35.54 11.23
N GLY A 669 -18.55 35.78 11.00
CA GLY A 669 -19.65 35.05 11.65
C GLY A 669 -20.29 35.74 12.85
N THR A 670 -20.06 37.04 13.04
CA THR A 670 -20.59 37.83 14.16
C THR A 670 -21.76 38.74 13.78
N THR A 671 -21.64 39.49 12.69
CA THR A 671 -22.64 40.49 12.28
C THR A 671 -23.48 39.96 11.13
N LEU A 672 -24.75 39.68 11.38
CA LEU A 672 -25.71 39.29 10.34
C LEU A 672 -25.88 40.42 9.32
N THR A 673 -25.98 40.08 8.04
CA THR A 673 -26.12 41.04 6.94
C THR A 673 -27.19 40.62 5.95
N ALA A 674 -27.73 41.60 5.21
CA ALA A 674 -28.79 41.36 4.26
C ALA A 674 -28.30 40.58 3.03
N ASP A 675 -28.98 39.50 2.62
CA ASP A 675 -28.59 38.71 1.44
C ASP A 675 -29.11 39.26 0.10
N SER A 676 -30.21 40.04 0.16
CA SER A 676 -30.90 40.66 -0.99
C SER A 676 -31.52 39.68 -1.99
N LEU A 677 -31.64 38.40 -1.66
CA LEU A 677 -32.31 37.38 -2.46
C LEU A 677 -33.81 37.39 -2.16
N SER A 678 -34.59 37.11 -3.20
CA SER A 678 -36.05 36.96 -3.11
C SER A 678 -36.56 35.69 -3.79
N SER A 679 -35.66 34.97 -4.46
CA SER A 679 -35.93 33.73 -5.19
C SER A 679 -34.60 33.05 -5.53
N GLY A 680 -34.66 31.92 -6.23
CA GLY A 680 -33.48 31.20 -6.74
C GLY A 680 -33.35 29.78 -6.24
N LEU A 681 -34.24 29.33 -5.34
CA LEU A 681 -34.30 27.95 -4.86
C LEU A 681 -35.68 27.37 -5.15
N VAL A 682 -35.74 26.06 -5.36
CA VAL A 682 -37.00 25.32 -5.48
C VAL A 682 -37.03 24.21 -4.44
N LEU A 683 -38.20 23.95 -3.86
CA LEU A 683 -38.37 22.82 -2.95
C LEU A 683 -38.27 21.52 -3.75
N GLY A 684 -37.39 20.62 -3.30
CA GLY A 684 -37.14 19.32 -3.88
C GLY A 684 -37.86 18.21 -3.13
N THR A 685 -37.12 17.14 -2.84
CA THR A 685 -37.66 15.91 -2.23
C THR A 685 -37.54 15.90 -0.70
N GLY A 686 -38.21 14.93 -0.05
CA GLY A 686 -38.06 14.68 1.39
C GLY A 686 -39.07 15.36 2.30
N LEU A 687 -40.09 16.03 1.74
CA LEU A 687 -41.10 16.81 2.48
C LEU A 687 -42.50 16.18 2.47
N THR A 688 -42.63 14.90 2.13
CA THR A 688 -43.92 14.20 2.08
C THR A 688 -44.63 14.28 3.43
N GLY A 689 -45.91 14.68 3.42
CA GLY A 689 -46.73 14.85 4.63
C GLY A 689 -46.71 16.26 5.23
N TYR A 690 -45.98 17.20 4.62
CA TYR A 690 -45.88 18.58 5.10
C TYR A 690 -46.23 19.58 3.99
N THR A 691 -46.91 20.67 4.38
CA THR A 691 -46.96 21.90 3.60
C THR A 691 -45.68 22.66 3.91
N ALA A 692 -44.93 23.01 2.86
CA ALA A 692 -43.61 23.62 2.98
C ALA A 692 -43.60 25.02 2.37
N THR A 693 -43.03 25.97 3.10
CA THR A 693 -42.83 27.35 2.66
C THR A 693 -41.38 27.73 2.85
N LEU A 694 -40.75 28.25 1.80
CA LEU A 694 -39.41 28.82 1.87
C LEU A 694 -39.53 30.33 2.12
N ASN A 695 -38.89 30.82 3.17
CA ASN A 695 -38.88 32.24 3.53
C ASN A 695 -37.50 32.82 3.20
N TYR A 696 -37.50 33.97 2.53
CA TYR A 696 -36.32 34.78 2.26
C TYR A 696 -36.39 35.99 3.18
N ASP A 697 -35.82 35.84 4.37
CA ASP A 697 -35.71 36.93 5.33
C ASP A 697 -34.47 37.76 5.04
N ALA A 698 -34.28 38.89 5.72
CA ALA A 698 -33.14 39.77 5.42
C ALA A 698 -31.80 39.05 5.56
N ASN A 699 -31.62 38.26 6.63
CA ASN A 699 -30.31 37.73 7.02
C ASN A 699 -30.22 36.19 6.96
N ASP A 700 -31.29 35.53 6.57
CA ASP A 700 -31.36 34.08 6.49
C ASP A 700 -32.40 33.59 5.46
N ILE A 701 -32.22 32.34 5.03
CA ILE A 701 -33.24 31.60 4.29
C ILE A 701 -33.68 30.44 5.17
N SER A 702 -34.98 30.38 5.44
CA SER A 702 -35.58 29.41 6.35
C SER A 702 -36.69 28.59 5.67
N LEU A 703 -36.87 27.35 6.14
CA LEU A 703 -37.94 26.46 5.73
C LEU A 703 -38.96 26.34 6.86
N THR A 704 -40.22 26.67 6.59
CA THR A 704 -41.33 26.38 7.51
C THR A 704 -42.09 25.16 7.00
N LEU A 705 -42.22 24.16 7.86
CA LEU A 705 -43.00 22.94 7.64
C LEU A 705 -44.20 22.88 8.57
N VAL A 706 -45.39 22.75 7.98
CA VAL A 706 -46.64 22.53 8.71
C VAL A 706 -47.14 21.14 8.33
N ALA A 707 -47.41 20.29 9.32
CA ALA A 707 -47.95 18.96 9.04
C ALA A 707 -49.27 19.09 8.27
N VAL A 708 -49.38 18.41 7.12
CA VAL A 708 -50.66 18.29 6.43
C VAL A 708 -51.54 17.43 7.32
N PRO A 709 -52.69 17.91 7.80
CA PRO A 709 -53.58 17.08 8.59
C PRO A 709 -53.90 15.82 7.80
N GLU A 710 -53.49 14.65 8.30
CA GLU A 710 -53.95 13.39 7.72
C GLU A 710 -55.49 13.48 7.68
N PRO A 711 -56.15 13.21 6.54
CA PRO A 711 -57.61 13.17 6.52
C PRO A 711 -58.00 12.20 7.62
N SER A 712 -58.64 12.75 8.66
CA SER A 712 -58.72 12.08 9.95
C SER A 712 -59.10 10.62 9.74
N ARG A 713 -58.36 9.70 10.36
CA ARG A 713 -58.76 8.28 10.37
C ARG A 713 -60.21 8.13 10.82
N ALA A 714 -60.76 9.11 11.55
CA ALA A 714 -62.17 9.25 11.87
C ALA A 714 -63.08 9.35 10.62
N LEU A 715 -62.72 10.08 9.57
CA LEU A 715 -63.50 10.11 8.33
C LEU A 715 -63.44 8.75 7.62
N LEU A 716 -62.26 8.11 7.56
CA LEU A 716 -62.12 6.77 6.97
C LEU A 716 -62.80 5.68 7.83
N LEU A 717 -62.82 5.83 9.17
CA LEU A 717 -63.55 4.97 10.12
C LEU A 717 -65.05 5.23 10.11
N LEU A 718 -65.50 6.44 9.84
CA LEU A 718 -66.92 6.76 9.64
C LEU A 718 -67.41 6.21 8.31
N PHE A 719 -66.60 6.29 7.24
CA PHE A 719 -66.93 5.68 5.95
C PHE A 719 -66.83 4.15 5.99
N ALA A 720 -65.77 3.57 6.56
CA ALA A 720 -65.63 2.12 6.72
C ALA A 720 -66.65 1.56 7.73
N GLY A 721 -66.87 2.24 8.86
CA GLY A 721 -67.90 1.90 9.85
C GLY A 721 -69.31 2.01 9.29
N GLY A 722 -69.59 3.02 8.45
CA GLY A 722 -70.85 3.14 7.70
C GLY A 722 -71.04 2.00 6.71
N LEU A 723 -69.99 1.61 5.97
CA LEU A 723 -70.03 0.44 5.07
C LEU A 723 -70.23 -0.88 5.83
N PHE A 724 -69.62 -1.05 7.00
CA PHE A 724 -69.85 -2.21 7.87
C PHE A 724 -71.26 -2.22 8.48
N ALA A 725 -71.83 -1.06 8.82
CA ALA A 725 -73.21 -0.95 9.29
C ALA A 725 -74.21 -1.31 8.19
N VAL A 726 -74.02 -0.83 6.96
CA VAL A 726 -74.86 -1.16 5.80
C VAL A 726 -74.72 -2.64 5.40
N ALA A 727 -73.50 -3.21 5.47
CA ALA A 727 -73.30 -4.64 5.23
C ALA A 727 -73.92 -5.53 6.31
N ARG A 728 -73.92 -5.07 7.58
CA ARG A 728 -74.60 -5.75 8.69
C ARG A 728 -76.12 -5.70 8.54
N GLU A 729 -76.67 -4.57 8.11
CA GLU A 729 -78.12 -4.38 7.92
C GLU A 729 -78.68 -5.25 6.78
N ARG A 730 -77.90 -5.46 5.70
CA ARG A 730 -78.22 -6.42 4.63
C ARG A 730 -78.18 -7.89 5.10
N ARG A 731 -77.38 -8.22 6.12
CA ARG A 731 -77.31 -9.58 6.68
C ARG A 731 -78.43 -9.87 7.70
N SER A 732 -78.98 -8.85 8.35
CA SER A 732 -80.16 -8.98 9.23
C SER A 732 -81.48 -9.02 8.46
N SER A 733 -81.58 -8.33 7.31
CA SER A 733 -82.77 -8.38 6.46
C SER A 733 -82.91 -9.67 5.64
N SER A 734 -81.82 -10.42 5.40
CA SER A 734 -81.91 -11.79 4.85
C SER A 734 -82.29 -12.84 5.90
N LEU A 735 -82.13 -12.56 7.19
CA LEU A 735 -82.58 -13.44 8.28
C LEU A 735 -84.06 -13.27 8.63
N SER A 736 -84.67 -12.10 8.40
CA SER A 736 -86.12 -11.92 8.63
C SER A 736 -87.01 -12.49 7.52
N LEU A 737 -86.48 -12.67 6.30
CA LEU A 737 -87.22 -13.35 5.22
C LEU A 737 -87.26 -14.90 5.39
N SER A 738 -86.45 -15.47 6.29
CA SER A 738 -86.47 -16.91 6.59
C SER A 738 -87.50 -17.28 7.67
N ALA A 739 -87.94 -16.33 8.50
CA ALA A 739 -88.88 -16.59 9.59
C ALA A 739 -90.37 -16.46 9.19
N SER A 740 -90.68 -15.94 7.99
CA SER A 740 -92.07 -15.75 7.52
C SER A 740 -92.64 -16.94 6.74
N ASN A 741 -91.90 -18.05 6.58
CA ASN A 741 -92.33 -19.22 5.79
C ASN A 741 -92.57 -20.50 6.62
N GLN A 742 -92.71 -20.38 7.95
CA GLN A 742 -92.95 -21.53 8.85
C GLN A 742 -94.34 -21.54 9.53
N ASN A 743 -95.28 -20.67 9.14
CA ASN A 743 -96.63 -20.69 9.72
C ASN A 743 -97.73 -20.71 8.64
N GLN A 744 -97.68 -21.73 7.77
CA GLN A 744 -98.86 -22.25 7.07
C GLN A 744 -98.76 -23.78 7.04
N THR A 745 -99.24 -24.41 8.11
CA THR A 745 -99.77 -25.78 8.14
C THR A 745 -100.52 -25.97 9.46
N THR A 746 -101.77 -25.48 9.47
CA THR A 746 -102.98 -26.17 9.97
C THR A 746 -104.18 -25.40 9.44
#